data_AF-A0A6H1X0K3-F1
#
_entry.id   AF-A0A6H1X0K3-F1
#
_cell.length_a   1.000
_cell.length_b   1.000
_cell.length_c   1.000
_cell.angle_alpha   90.00
_cell.angle_beta   90.00
_cell.angle_gamma   90.00
#
_symmetry.space_group_name_H-M   'P 1'
#
loop_
_entity.id
_entity.type
_entity.pdbx_description
1 polymer ?
#
loop_
_entity_poly.entity_id
_entity_poly.type
_entity_poly.pdbx_seq_one_letter_code
_entity_poly.pdbx_strand_id
1 'polypeptide(L)'
;MAMKKGTNMKKKILLVAASMTAFIYIFWRLFFTIPTQHGMISLIAGLSLAIAETIGVIEAFSHYKNLSSNKEPEMPEIPIELYPDVDVLIATHTESAEILYKTVNGCTHMKYPDKSKIHIYICDDTNRVEMKELAEQIGIGYIGLAENKHAKAGNLNNALSKTTSPLVATFDADMIPRSDFLMKTVPYFSLPLMKKDEDNRWVRRKEIDVNYKIGFIQTPQSFYNPDLFQYNLYSEQNIPNEQDYFFKEVNVGRNRTNSPIYAGSNTLISREALEEVGGIAIKNITEDFATGIKIQSKGYKCFAISEVLAHGLAPIDFKSLIKQRQRWGRGCVKTIRSFKFLFSNLGIRAKLSYITCFLYWTTFFRRFIYIISPILYSVFGLIIVECSTKELMLIWMPSYLLYNISLRYLSGNLRNQKWSNIVDTIIFPYLVIPILLETIGITLKKFNVTSKERISSKNVDFKYSIPHIILIVASVFGLIFSVEDFMKYKHLGSIVIIFWLVMNLYFLIMAIFFMLSRVNYRSEERYYTNLDVDISFNERLLKATTFDISEYGMSFTIDTPEYIPYDEDIDISIKYLHYKANLKGRVVHVDKFMDKWKYSIKLNHVSQKDKNEYYQIVYDRGHTLSTKMKSNTIKEIKLNTINRSKKHRTSNRKLPRIRLKVNVNTTDGNIVEVVNFNYEYILFKGRLDNKNINIELRDDLVLRCIKCDKSTAKDNTLYKIDDWKNISNDEGFREILLSWAGSIENKEELANA
;
A
#
# COMPACT_ATOMS: atom_id res chain seq x y z
N MET A 1 0.75 -25.69 -27.76
CA MET A 1 -0.49 -26.11 -27.03
C MET A 1 -0.27 -27.29 -26.08
N ALA A 2 0.60 -28.27 -26.39
CA ALA A 2 0.90 -29.43 -25.55
C ALA A 2 1.60 -29.11 -24.19
N MET A 3 2.55 -28.16 -24.15
CA MET A 3 3.21 -27.74 -22.89
C MET A 3 2.25 -27.07 -21.87
N LYS A 4 1.25 -26.30 -22.34
CA LYS A 4 0.19 -25.72 -21.49
C LYS A 4 -0.81 -26.79 -20.97
N LYS A 5 -1.05 -27.87 -21.73
CA LYS A 5 -1.88 -29.01 -21.28
C LYS A 5 -1.18 -29.84 -20.19
N GLY A 6 0.12 -30.12 -20.34
CA GLY A 6 0.89 -30.88 -19.35
C GLY A 6 1.03 -30.18 -17.98
N THR A 7 1.17 -28.85 -17.97
CA THR A 7 1.21 -28.04 -16.74
C THR A 7 -0.14 -27.98 -16.03
N ASN A 8 -1.25 -27.89 -16.76
CA ASN A 8 -2.60 -27.92 -16.17
C ASN A 8 -2.99 -29.30 -15.58
N MET A 9 -2.49 -30.39 -16.15
CA MET A 9 -2.73 -31.74 -15.61
C MET A 9 -2.00 -31.95 -14.29
N LYS A 10 -0.71 -31.56 -14.21
CA LYS A 10 0.06 -31.59 -12.94
C LYS A 10 -0.61 -30.75 -11.85
N LYS A 11 -1.14 -29.56 -12.19
CA LYS A 11 -1.94 -28.73 -11.26
C LYS A 11 -3.13 -29.49 -10.69
N LYS A 12 -3.94 -30.10 -11.56
CA LYS A 12 -5.13 -30.85 -11.13
C LYS A 12 -4.76 -32.02 -10.22
N ILE A 13 -3.74 -32.79 -10.58
CA ILE A 13 -3.28 -33.93 -9.78
C ILE A 13 -2.85 -33.47 -8.37
N LEU A 14 -2.02 -32.42 -8.30
CA LEU A 14 -1.56 -31.86 -7.02
C LEU A 14 -2.73 -31.40 -6.15
N LEU A 15 -3.73 -30.74 -6.73
CA LEU A 15 -4.89 -30.25 -5.99
C LEU A 15 -5.81 -31.37 -5.52
N VAL A 16 -6.00 -32.41 -6.34
CA VAL A 16 -6.76 -33.60 -5.95
C VAL A 16 -6.05 -34.30 -4.81
N ALA A 17 -4.73 -34.53 -4.93
CA ALA A 17 -3.93 -35.14 -3.86
C ALA A 17 -4.00 -34.33 -2.56
N ALA A 18 -3.78 -33.02 -2.62
CA ALA A 18 -3.87 -32.14 -1.45
C ALA A 18 -5.27 -32.18 -0.80
N SER A 19 -6.33 -32.20 -1.61
CA SER A 19 -7.72 -32.28 -1.11
C SER A 19 -8.01 -33.63 -0.45
N MET A 20 -7.56 -34.74 -1.05
CA MET A 20 -7.73 -36.07 -0.50
C MET A 20 -6.98 -36.23 0.83
N THR A 21 -5.71 -35.82 0.90
CA THR A 21 -4.94 -35.90 2.14
C THR A 21 -5.50 -34.98 3.22
N ALA A 22 -6.02 -33.80 2.86
CA ALA A 22 -6.67 -32.91 3.81
C ALA A 22 -7.96 -33.52 4.37
N PHE A 23 -8.77 -34.16 3.53
CA PHE A 23 -9.97 -34.87 3.97
C PHE A 23 -9.63 -36.02 4.93
N ILE A 24 -8.65 -36.87 4.57
CA ILE A 24 -8.19 -37.97 5.43
C ILE A 24 -7.71 -37.42 6.78
N TYR A 25 -6.91 -36.34 6.76
CA TYR A 25 -6.42 -35.71 7.97
C TYR A 25 -7.54 -35.15 8.85
N ILE A 26 -8.53 -34.44 8.29
CA ILE A 26 -9.65 -33.91 9.07
C ILE A 26 -10.53 -35.03 9.62
N PHE A 27 -10.78 -36.07 8.84
CA PHE A 27 -11.51 -37.25 9.31
C PHE A 27 -10.78 -37.91 10.49
N TRP A 28 -9.48 -38.16 10.35
CA TRP A 28 -8.64 -38.66 11.44
C TRP A 28 -8.68 -37.75 12.67
N ARG A 29 -8.56 -36.43 12.46
CA ARG A 29 -8.57 -35.43 13.52
C ARG A 29 -9.88 -35.46 14.31
N LEU A 30 -11.02 -35.51 13.65
CA LEU A 30 -12.34 -35.44 14.29
C LEU A 30 -12.74 -36.72 15.02
N PHE A 31 -12.34 -37.89 14.52
CA PHE A 31 -12.84 -39.17 15.04
C PHE A 31 -11.84 -39.92 15.94
N PHE A 32 -10.54 -39.67 15.81
CA PHE A 32 -9.51 -40.51 16.46
C PHE A 32 -8.57 -39.75 17.40
N THR A 33 -8.63 -38.41 17.45
CA THR A 33 -7.63 -37.62 18.18
C THR A 33 -8.20 -36.61 19.17
N ILE A 34 -9.52 -36.65 19.39
CA ILE A 34 -10.19 -35.79 20.36
C ILE A 34 -9.96 -36.36 21.76
N PRO A 35 -9.39 -35.58 22.71
CA PRO A 35 -8.94 -36.08 24.01
C PRO A 35 -10.11 -36.20 25.01
N THR A 36 -11.06 -37.10 24.75
CA THR A 36 -12.30 -37.22 25.56
C THR A 36 -12.05 -37.72 26.98
N GLN A 37 -10.91 -38.35 27.24
CA GLN A 37 -10.56 -38.95 28.53
C GLN A 37 -9.70 -38.04 29.43
N HIS A 38 -9.29 -36.86 28.95
CA HIS A 38 -8.30 -36.00 29.62
C HIS A 38 -8.90 -34.76 30.30
N GLY A 39 -10.18 -34.82 30.66
CA GLY A 39 -10.91 -33.76 31.35
C GLY A 39 -11.48 -32.67 30.42
N MET A 40 -12.33 -31.82 30.99
CA MET A 40 -13.14 -30.85 30.22
C MET A 40 -12.29 -29.79 29.49
N ILE A 41 -11.21 -29.30 30.12
CA ILE A 41 -10.34 -28.27 29.54
C ILE A 41 -9.63 -28.83 28.30
N SER A 42 -9.06 -30.03 28.40
CA SER A 42 -8.43 -30.76 27.30
C SER A 42 -9.41 -31.01 26.15
N LEU A 43 -10.63 -31.44 26.47
CA LEU A 43 -11.69 -31.65 25.48
C LEU A 43 -12.05 -30.35 24.73
N ILE A 44 -12.28 -29.25 25.44
CA ILE A 44 -12.60 -27.95 24.82
C ILE A 44 -11.45 -27.46 23.95
N ALA A 45 -10.21 -27.55 24.43
CA ALA A 45 -9.03 -27.14 23.66
C ALA A 45 -8.83 -28.02 22.41
N GLY A 46 -9.02 -29.33 22.55
CA GLY A 46 -8.95 -30.30 21.45
C GLY A 46 -10.01 -30.06 20.38
N LEU A 47 -11.27 -29.87 20.78
CA LEU A 47 -12.36 -29.53 19.86
C LEU A 47 -12.13 -28.18 19.18
N SER A 48 -11.67 -27.16 19.93
CA SER A 48 -11.37 -25.84 19.38
C SER A 48 -10.29 -25.90 18.30
N LEU A 49 -9.23 -26.68 18.52
CA LEU A 49 -8.19 -26.90 17.53
C LEU A 49 -8.72 -27.65 16.31
N ALA A 50 -9.48 -28.74 16.51
CA ALA A 50 -10.05 -29.52 15.40
C ALA A 50 -11.02 -28.68 14.53
N ILE A 51 -11.85 -27.84 15.14
CA ILE A 51 -12.73 -26.88 14.43
C ILE A 51 -11.89 -25.85 13.66
N ALA A 52 -10.85 -25.30 14.29
CA ALA A 52 -9.96 -24.32 13.65
C ALA A 52 -9.24 -24.90 12.43
N GLU A 53 -8.77 -26.15 12.51
CA GLU A 53 -8.15 -26.89 11.40
C GLU A 53 -9.16 -27.19 10.28
N THR A 54 -10.36 -27.64 10.64
CA THR A 54 -11.44 -27.93 9.68
C THR A 54 -11.84 -26.70 8.88
N ILE A 55 -12.07 -25.56 9.55
CA ILE A 55 -12.37 -24.29 8.89
C ILE A 55 -11.23 -23.90 7.94
N GLY A 56 -9.98 -24.02 8.38
CA GLY A 56 -8.82 -23.72 7.55
C GLY A 56 -8.77 -24.54 6.25
N VAL A 57 -9.11 -25.82 6.31
CA VAL A 57 -9.19 -26.69 5.12
C VAL A 57 -10.35 -26.30 4.20
N ILE A 58 -11.51 -25.94 4.74
CA ILE A 58 -12.66 -25.47 3.94
C ILE A 58 -12.31 -24.18 3.19
N GLU A 59 -11.68 -23.22 3.87
CA GLU A 59 -11.26 -21.96 3.27
C GLU A 59 -10.21 -22.17 2.19
N ALA A 60 -9.21 -23.00 2.45
CA ALA A 60 -8.20 -23.39 1.48
C ALA A 60 -8.82 -23.95 0.19
N PHE A 61 -9.78 -24.87 0.32
CA PHE A 61 -10.45 -25.47 -0.82
C PHE A 61 -11.28 -24.45 -1.62
N SER A 62 -12.02 -23.59 -0.94
CA SER A 62 -12.75 -22.48 -1.58
C SER A 62 -11.80 -21.56 -2.34
N HIS A 63 -10.70 -21.19 -1.70
CA HIS A 63 -9.68 -20.32 -2.29
C HIS A 63 -9.05 -20.95 -3.55
N TYR A 64 -8.67 -22.23 -3.49
CA TYR A 64 -8.15 -22.97 -4.65
C TYR A 64 -9.12 -22.99 -5.83
N LYS A 65 -10.39 -23.25 -5.55
CA LYS A 65 -11.41 -23.31 -6.59
C LYS A 65 -11.59 -21.95 -7.27
N ASN A 66 -11.56 -20.86 -6.51
CA ASN A 66 -11.72 -19.51 -7.03
C ASN A 66 -10.50 -19.05 -7.84
N LEU A 67 -9.27 -19.36 -7.41
CA LEU A 67 -8.04 -19.00 -8.13
C LEU A 67 -7.73 -19.90 -9.34
N SER A 68 -8.34 -21.08 -9.44
CA SER A 68 -8.05 -22.04 -10.53
C SER A 68 -8.44 -21.58 -11.94
N SER A 69 -9.17 -20.48 -12.09
CA SER A 69 -9.58 -19.94 -13.39
C SER A 69 -9.64 -18.42 -13.39
N ASN A 70 -8.99 -17.75 -14.36
CA ASN A 70 -9.22 -16.33 -14.58
C ASN A 70 -10.66 -16.12 -15.07
N LYS A 71 -11.43 -15.34 -14.32
CA LYS A 71 -12.85 -15.01 -14.59
C LYS A 71 -13.08 -13.51 -14.62
N GLU A 72 -12.03 -12.73 -14.81
CA GLU A 72 -12.16 -11.35 -15.21
C GLU A 72 -12.83 -11.31 -16.60
N PRO A 73 -13.95 -10.59 -16.77
CA PRO A 73 -14.53 -10.41 -18.09
C PRO A 73 -13.56 -9.61 -18.96
N GLU A 74 -13.51 -9.95 -20.25
CA GLU A 74 -12.81 -9.10 -21.20
C GLU A 74 -13.59 -7.79 -21.39
N MET A 75 -12.87 -6.67 -21.43
CA MET A 75 -13.48 -5.36 -21.60
C MET A 75 -14.05 -5.24 -23.02
N PRO A 76 -15.34 -4.88 -23.17
CA PRO A 76 -15.91 -4.57 -24.46
C PRO A 76 -15.25 -3.35 -25.11
N GLU A 77 -15.02 -3.40 -26.42
CA GLU A 77 -14.82 -2.20 -27.21
C GLU A 77 -16.20 -1.72 -27.67
N ILE A 78 -16.55 -0.48 -27.34
CA ILE A 78 -17.87 0.08 -27.62
C ILE A 78 -17.77 1.39 -28.42
N PRO A 79 -18.71 1.66 -29.33
CA PRO A 79 -18.84 2.95 -29.97
C PRO A 79 -19.04 4.09 -28.96
N ILE A 80 -18.61 5.30 -29.33
CA ILE A 80 -18.65 6.49 -28.46
C ILE A 80 -20.09 6.81 -28.04
N GLU A 81 -21.08 6.51 -28.87
CA GLU A 81 -22.49 6.77 -28.64
C GLU A 81 -23.07 5.94 -27.49
N LEU A 82 -22.44 4.82 -27.14
CA LEU A 82 -22.86 3.95 -26.03
C LEU A 82 -22.34 4.40 -24.67
N TYR A 83 -21.53 5.46 -24.59
CA TYR A 83 -21.08 6.04 -23.32
C TYR A 83 -22.20 6.90 -22.70
N PRO A 84 -22.79 6.50 -21.56
CA PRO A 84 -23.92 7.19 -20.93
C PRO A 84 -23.47 8.33 -20.01
N ASP A 85 -24.42 9.10 -19.50
CA ASP A 85 -24.16 9.99 -18.36
C ASP A 85 -23.68 9.22 -17.12
N VAL A 86 -22.78 9.84 -16.36
CA VAL A 86 -22.19 9.28 -15.14
C VAL A 86 -22.22 10.32 -14.02
N ASP A 87 -22.84 9.96 -12.89
CA ASP A 87 -22.71 10.71 -11.64
C ASP A 87 -21.46 10.22 -10.89
N VAL A 88 -20.56 11.13 -10.53
CA VAL A 88 -19.37 10.85 -9.73
C VAL A 88 -19.58 11.43 -8.33
N LEU A 89 -19.82 10.54 -7.36
CA LEU A 89 -20.17 10.90 -5.99
C LEU A 89 -18.96 10.70 -5.07
N ILE A 90 -18.48 11.80 -4.47
CA ILE A 90 -17.32 11.79 -3.56
C ILE A 90 -17.83 12.01 -2.13
N ALA A 91 -17.81 10.97 -1.31
CA ALA A 91 -18.34 11.03 0.05
C ALA A 91 -17.29 11.53 1.05
N THR A 92 -17.66 12.50 1.88
CA THR A 92 -16.83 13.04 2.96
C THR A 92 -17.62 13.22 4.26
N HIS A 93 -16.93 13.13 5.40
CA HIS A 93 -17.49 13.34 6.73
C HIS A 93 -16.65 14.31 7.58
N THR A 94 -15.36 14.00 7.76
CA THR A 94 -14.42 14.79 8.59
C THR A 94 -13.09 15.07 7.89
N GLU A 95 -12.91 14.57 6.67
CA GLU A 95 -11.67 14.78 5.91
C GLU A 95 -11.50 16.26 5.54
N SER A 96 -10.27 16.76 5.61
CA SER A 96 -9.96 18.15 5.29
C SER A 96 -10.12 18.45 3.80
N ALA A 97 -10.31 19.74 3.47
CA ALA A 97 -10.41 20.19 2.10
C ALA A 97 -9.16 19.83 1.27
N GLU A 98 -7.98 19.77 1.89
CA GLU A 98 -6.72 19.39 1.23
C GLU A 98 -6.70 17.92 0.79
N ILE A 99 -7.20 17.00 1.63
CA ILE A 99 -7.33 15.58 1.25
C ILE A 99 -8.34 15.46 0.12
N LEU A 100 -9.51 16.09 0.26
CA LEU A 100 -10.59 16.00 -0.71
C LEU A 100 -10.21 16.63 -2.06
N TYR A 101 -9.47 17.73 -2.06
CA TYR A 101 -8.99 18.41 -3.26
C TYR A 101 -8.21 17.46 -4.19
N LYS A 102 -7.40 16.54 -3.65
CA LYS A 102 -6.66 15.55 -4.46
C LYS A 102 -7.60 14.65 -5.24
N THR A 103 -8.62 14.13 -4.56
CA THR A 103 -9.63 13.24 -5.13
C THR A 103 -10.49 13.97 -6.16
N VAL A 104 -10.99 15.16 -5.82
CA VAL A 104 -11.78 16.00 -6.74
C VAL A 104 -10.96 16.36 -7.98
N ASN A 105 -9.70 16.76 -7.81
CA ASN A 105 -8.82 17.06 -8.93
C ASN A 105 -8.62 15.82 -9.82
N GLY A 106 -8.43 14.62 -9.26
CA GLY A 106 -8.44 13.36 -10.02
C GLY A 106 -9.73 13.15 -10.81
N CYS A 107 -10.90 13.37 -10.19
CA CYS A 107 -12.20 13.19 -10.84
C CYS A 107 -12.38 14.11 -12.06
N THR A 108 -11.99 15.39 -11.96
CA THR A 108 -12.12 16.35 -13.07
C THR A 108 -11.25 15.99 -14.29
N HIS A 109 -10.14 15.28 -14.07
CA HIS A 109 -9.23 14.86 -15.14
C HIS A 109 -9.60 13.51 -15.78
N MET A 110 -10.71 12.86 -15.38
CA MET A 110 -11.12 11.57 -15.94
C MET A 110 -11.44 11.63 -17.44
N LYS A 111 -10.75 10.79 -18.20
CA LYS A 111 -10.96 10.30 -19.56
C LYS A 111 -12.43 10.05 -19.86
N TYR A 112 -13.05 10.76 -20.79
CA TYR A 112 -14.37 10.40 -21.33
C TYR A 112 -14.58 10.99 -22.72
N PRO A 113 -15.32 10.32 -23.62
CA PRO A 113 -15.52 10.83 -24.98
C PRO A 113 -16.25 12.18 -25.02
N ASP A 114 -17.26 12.34 -24.17
CA ASP A 114 -18.01 13.58 -23.99
C ASP A 114 -17.97 14.01 -22.53
N LYS A 115 -17.14 15.01 -22.21
CA LYS A 115 -16.96 15.52 -20.85
C LYS A 115 -18.25 16.08 -20.24
N SER A 116 -19.23 16.51 -21.05
CA SER A 116 -20.50 17.07 -20.56
C SER A 116 -21.40 16.01 -19.90
N LYS A 117 -21.13 14.72 -20.14
CA LYS A 117 -21.84 13.58 -19.55
C LYS A 117 -21.29 13.17 -18.17
N ILE A 118 -20.27 13.85 -17.65
CA ILE A 118 -19.69 13.55 -16.34
C ILE A 118 -20.15 14.61 -15.34
N HIS A 119 -20.93 14.18 -14.35
CA HIS A 119 -21.50 15.05 -13.34
C HIS A 119 -20.84 14.76 -11.99
N ILE A 120 -19.96 15.65 -11.52
CA ILE A 120 -19.16 15.42 -10.32
C ILE A 120 -19.76 16.14 -9.11
N TYR A 121 -19.89 15.44 -7.99
CA TYR A 121 -20.48 15.97 -6.76
C TYR A 121 -19.64 15.64 -5.52
N ILE A 122 -19.40 16.66 -4.70
CA ILE A 122 -19.00 16.46 -3.30
C ILE A 122 -20.27 16.18 -2.49
N CYS A 123 -20.32 15.01 -1.85
CA CYS A 123 -21.40 14.61 -0.96
C CYS A 123 -20.92 14.73 0.48
N ASP A 124 -21.40 15.73 1.21
CA ASP A 124 -20.91 16.08 2.54
C ASP A 124 -22.00 15.96 3.60
N ASP A 125 -21.83 15.02 4.52
CA ASP A 125 -22.86 14.65 5.48
C ASP A 125 -22.85 15.43 6.80
N THR A 126 -22.00 16.46 6.86
CA THR A 126 -21.93 17.42 7.95
C THR A 126 -22.20 18.87 7.50
N ASN A 127 -22.49 19.08 6.21
CA ASN A 127 -22.87 20.37 5.62
C ASN A 127 -21.86 21.51 5.88
N ARG A 128 -20.58 21.25 5.66
CA ARG A 128 -19.45 22.16 5.92
C ARG A 128 -19.27 23.18 4.80
N VAL A 129 -19.09 24.44 5.20
CA VAL A 129 -18.88 25.59 4.30
C VAL A 129 -17.62 25.41 3.45
N GLU A 130 -16.51 24.96 4.05
CA GLU A 130 -15.23 24.69 3.36
C GLU A 130 -15.38 23.72 2.16
N MET A 131 -16.27 22.72 2.26
CA MET A 131 -16.49 21.74 1.20
C MET A 131 -17.31 22.33 0.05
N LYS A 132 -18.25 23.22 0.39
CA LYS A 132 -19.04 23.96 -0.59
C LYS A 132 -18.15 24.95 -1.37
N GLU A 133 -17.32 25.72 -0.66
CA GLU A 133 -16.36 26.64 -1.27
C GLU A 133 -15.37 25.91 -2.20
N LEU A 134 -14.88 24.74 -1.79
CA LEU A 134 -14.04 23.89 -2.63
C LEU A 134 -14.74 23.46 -3.92
N ALA A 135 -16.02 23.06 -3.83
CA ALA A 135 -16.82 22.66 -4.98
C ALA A 135 -17.02 23.84 -5.95
N GLU A 136 -17.34 25.03 -5.42
CA GLU A 136 -17.49 26.27 -6.19
C GLU A 136 -16.19 26.69 -6.86
N GLN A 137 -15.05 26.62 -6.15
CA GLN A 137 -13.73 26.96 -6.68
C GLN A 137 -13.32 26.07 -7.87
N ILE A 138 -13.68 24.78 -7.83
CA ILE A 138 -13.34 23.82 -8.89
C ILE A 138 -14.40 23.82 -10.00
N GLY A 139 -15.62 24.28 -9.72
CA GLY A 139 -16.74 24.29 -10.66
C GLY A 139 -17.48 22.94 -10.74
N ILE A 140 -17.64 22.27 -9.60
CA ILE A 140 -18.38 21.00 -9.49
C ILE A 140 -19.58 21.12 -8.53
N GLY A 141 -20.45 20.12 -8.51
CA GLY A 141 -21.63 20.12 -7.65
C GLY A 141 -21.32 19.88 -6.17
N TYR A 142 -22.14 20.45 -5.29
CA TYR A 142 -22.11 20.20 -3.85
C TYR A 142 -23.48 19.71 -3.36
N ILE A 143 -23.47 18.61 -2.60
CA ILE A 143 -24.67 18.03 -1.99
C ILE A 143 -24.41 17.85 -0.50
N GLY A 144 -24.90 18.80 0.29
CA GLY A 144 -24.92 18.72 1.75
C GLY A 144 -26.09 17.86 2.27
N LEU A 145 -25.89 17.26 3.44
CA LEU A 145 -26.94 16.61 4.23
C LEU A 145 -26.84 17.03 5.69
N ALA A 146 -27.80 17.84 6.15
CA ALA A 146 -27.95 18.13 7.57
C ALA A 146 -28.55 16.92 8.32
N GLU A 147 -28.17 16.74 9.59
CA GLU A 147 -28.72 15.72 10.50
C GLU A 147 -28.64 14.26 10.00
N ASN A 148 -27.51 13.88 9.38
CA ASN A 148 -27.35 12.53 8.86
C ASN A 148 -27.49 11.43 9.95
N LYS A 149 -28.47 10.53 9.79
CA LYS A 149 -28.74 9.40 10.71
C LYS A 149 -28.16 8.07 10.24
N HIS A 150 -27.60 8.02 9.02
CA HIS A 150 -27.22 6.77 8.36
C HIS A 150 -25.78 6.78 7.82
N ALA A 151 -24.92 7.67 8.31
CA ALA A 151 -23.51 7.79 7.92
C ALA A 151 -23.37 7.84 6.38
N LYS A 152 -22.31 7.23 5.82
CA LYS A 152 -22.05 7.21 4.38
C LYS A 152 -23.24 6.72 3.53
N ALA A 153 -24.01 5.73 4.00
CA ALA A 153 -25.20 5.27 3.30
C ALA A 153 -26.27 6.37 3.16
N GLY A 154 -26.51 7.12 4.23
CA GLY A 154 -27.45 8.26 4.23
C GLY A 154 -26.99 9.37 3.28
N ASN A 155 -25.70 9.68 3.32
CA ASN A 155 -25.07 10.68 2.45
C ASN A 155 -25.25 10.33 0.96
N LEU A 156 -24.86 9.12 0.57
CA LEU A 156 -24.97 8.66 -0.81
C LEU A 156 -26.43 8.54 -1.26
N ASN A 157 -27.36 8.09 -0.40
CA ASN A 157 -28.78 8.04 -0.75
C ASN A 157 -29.39 9.45 -0.94
N ASN A 158 -28.98 10.44 -0.16
CA ASN A 158 -29.37 11.84 -0.37
C ASN A 158 -28.88 12.35 -1.73
N ALA A 159 -27.63 12.04 -2.10
CA ALA A 159 -27.11 12.38 -3.42
C ALA A 159 -27.87 11.67 -4.56
N LEU A 160 -28.11 10.35 -4.42
CA LEU A 160 -28.87 9.57 -5.41
C LEU A 160 -30.28 10.11 -5.65
N SER A 161 -30.91 10.75 -4.65
CA SER A 161 -32.23 11.38 -4.78
C SER A 161 -32.23 12.69 -5.57
N LYS A 162 -31.06 13.27 -5.82
CA LYS A 162 -30.87 14.58 -6.48
C LYS A 162 -30.19 14.48 -7.84
N THR A 163 -29.76 13.29 -8.24
CA THR A 163 -29.05 13.05 -9.49
C THR A 163 -29.69 11.89 -10.24
N THR A 164 -29.51 11.82 -11.57
CA THR A 164 -30.30 10.93 -12.44
C THR A 164 -29.48 10.12 -13.44
N SER A 165 -28.15 10.21 -13.42
CA SER A 165 -27.32 9.56 -14.44
C SER A 165 -27.42 8.03 -14.39
N PRO A 166 -27.44 7.32 -15.54
CA PRO A 166 -27.59 5.86 -15.58
C PRO A 166 -26.53 5.09 -14.81
N LEU A 167 -25.31 5.64 -14.72
CA LEU A 167 -24.21 5.06 -13.95
C LEU A 167 -23.77 5.99 -12.83
N VAL A 168 -23.35 5.39 -11.71
CA VAL A 168 -22.90 6.10 -10.51
C VAL A 168 -21.52 5.59 -10.10
N ALA A 169 -20.51 6.44 -10.17
CA ALA A 169 -19.18 6.19 -9.61
C ALA A 169 -19.13 6.68 -8.16
N THR A 170 -18.63 5.85 -7.25
CA THR A 170 -18.48 6.22 -5.84
C THR A 170 -17.01 6.23 -5.41
N PHE A 171 -16.57 7.34 -4.81
CA PHE A 171 -15.23 7.50 -4.23
C PHE A 171 -15.30 7.96 -2.77
N ASP A 172 -14.41 7.41 -1.94
CA ASP A 172 -14.09 8.01 -0.63
C ASP A 172 -13.28 9.30 -0.84
N ALA A 173 -13.35 10.23 0.12
CA ALA A 173 -12.65 11.51 0.08
C ALA A 173 -11.13 11.41 -0.17
N ASP A 174 -10.51 10.29 0.18
CA ASP A 174 -9.08 10.02 0.04
C ASP A 174 -8.72 9.07 -1.10
N MET A 175 -9.67 8.73 -1.99
CA MET A 175 -9.45 7.82 -3.13
C MET A 175 -9.35 8.57 -4.45
N ILE A 176 -8.13 8.84 -4.89
CA ILE A 176 -7.83 9.62 -6.10
C ILE A 176 -7.98 8.72 -7.33
N PRO A 177 -8.95 8.95 -8.23
CA PRO A 177 -9.07 8.17 -9.45
C PRO A 177 -7.97 8.50 -10.44
N ARG A 178 -7.57 7.50 -11.24
CA ARG A 178 -6.74 7.69 -12.43
C ARG A 178 -7.57 8.22 -13.57
N SER A 179 -6.92 8.89 -14.53
CA SER A 179 -7.62 9.50 -15.65
C SER A 179 -8.34 8.47 -16.53
N ASP A 180 -7.97 7.20 -16.51
CA ASP A 180 -8.59 6.14 -17.30
C ASP A 180 -9.73 5.39 -16.58
N PHE A 181 -10.12 5.78 -15.36
CA PHE A 181 -11.12 5.07 -14.55
C PHE A 181 -12.43 4.78 -15.31
N LEU A 182 -13.06 5.81 -15.89
CA LEU A 182 -14.34 5.65 -16.59
C LEU A 182 -14.20 4.90 -17.91
N MET A 183 -13.16 5.21 -18.70
CA MET A 183 -12.86 4.51 -19.96
C MET A 183 -12.63 3.01 -19.76
N LYS A 184 -12.18 2.60 -18.57
CA LYS A 184 -11.90 1.20 -18.23
C LYS A 184 -13.00 0.52 -17.40
N THR A 185 -14.09 1.21 -17.07
CA THR A 185 -15.18 0.64 -16.28
C THR A 185 -16.53 0.68 -16.99
N VAL A 186 -16.84 1.78 -17.69
CA VAL A 186 -18.10 1.95 -18.44
C VAL A 186 -18.32 0.85 -19.49
N PRO A 187 -17.33 0.43 -20.30
CA PRO A 187 -17.60 -0.53 -21.38
C PRO A 187 -18.18 -1.86 -20.91
N TYR A 188 -17.88 -2.30 -19.69
CA TYR A 188 -18.42 -3.54 -19.13
C TYR A 188 -19.95 -3.53 -19.01
N PHE A 189 -20.58 -2.36 -18.84
CA PHE A 189 -22.05 -2.25 -18.78
C PHE A 189 -22.71 -2.55 -20.13
N SER A 190 -21.94 -2.61 -21.23
CA SER A 190 -22.41 -3.04 -22.55
C SER A 190 -22.26 -4.53 -22.81
N LEU A 191 -21.73 -5.35 -21.89
CA LEU A 191 -21.66 -6.81 -22.04
C LEU A 191 -23.01 -7.49 -22.37
N PRO A 192 -24.16 -7.03 -21.84
CA PRO A 192 -25.47 -7.53 -22.26
C PRO A 192 -25.82 -7.25 -23.72
N LEU A 193 -25.25 -6.18 -24.28
CA LEU A 193 -25.51 -5.73 -25.66
C LEU A 193 -24.44 -6.20 -26.64
N MET A 194 -23.25 -6.56 -26.16
CA MET A 194 -22.06 -6.85 -26.96
C MET A 194 -21.65 -8.32 -26.85
N LYS A 195 -21.15 -8.88 -27.95
CA LYS A 195 -20.51 -10.20 -27.99
C LYS A 195 -19.31 -10.18 -28.94
N LYS A 196 -18.44 -11.18 -28.82
CA LYS A 196 -17.44 -11.45 -29.85
C LYS A 196 -18.04 -12.25 -31.00
N ASP A 197 -17.70 -11.87 -32.23
CA ASP A 197 -17.95 -12.68 -33.43
C ASP A 197 -16.86 -13.75 -33.61
N GLU A 198 -16.89 -14.45 -34.75
CA GLU A 198 -15.93 -15.51 -35.10
C GLU A 198 -14.50 -14.97 -35.27
N ASP A 199 -14.37 -13.69 -35.62
CA ASP A 199 -13.10 -12.98 -35.79
C ASP A 199 -12.59 -12.33 -34.49
N ASN A 200 -13.21 -12.62 -33.34
CA ASN A 200 -12.95 -12.02 -32.03
C ASN A 200 -13.18 -10.50 -31.94
N ARG A 201 -13.97 -9.92 -32.85
CA ARG A 201 -14.34 -8.50 -32.82
C ARG A 201 -15.60 -8.29 -31.99
N TRP A 202 -15.65 -7.18 -31.27
CA TRP A 202 -16.83 -6.80 -30.51
C TRP A 202 -17.94 -6.31 -31.44
N VAL A 203 -19.05 -7.04 -31.46
CA VAL A 203 -20.24 -6.73 -32.25
C VAL A 203 -21.48 -6.69 -31.37
N ARG A 204 -22.47 -5.88 -31.77
CA ARG A 204 -23.76 -5.82 -31.08
C ARG A 204 -24.51 -7.14 -31.26
N ARG A 205 -25.13 -7.64 -30.18
CA ARG A 205 -25.99 -8.82 -30.20
C ARG A 205 -27.26 -8.52 -30.98
N LYS A 206 -27.71 -9.49 -31.77
CA LYS A 206 -29.03 -9.45 -32.43
C LYS A 206 -30.16 -9.68 -31.43
N GLU A 207 -29.95 -10.60 -30.48
CA GLU A 207 -30.89 -10.92 -29.41
C GLU A 207 -30.31 -10.49 -28.06
N ILE A 208 -31.07 -9.68 -27.32
CA ILE A 208 -30.68 -9.16 -26.01
C ILE A 208 -31.28 -10.06 -24.93
N ASP A 209 -30.43 -10.64 -24.09
CA ASP A 209 -30.87 -11.35 -22.88
C ASP A 209 -31.28 -10.33 -21.82
N VAL A 210 -32.59 -10.14 -21.65
CA VAL A 210 -33.17 -9.21 -20.66
C VAL A 210 -32.80 -9.55 -19.22
N ASN A 211 -32.39 -10.79 -18.94
CA ASN A 211 -31.95 -11.22 -17.61
C ASN A 211 -30.45 -10.99 -17.38
N TYR A 212 -29.69 -10.67 -18.44
CA TYR A 212 -28.29 -10.32 -18.30
C TYR A 212 -28.15 -8.82 -18.06
N LYS A 213 -28.17 -8.41 -16.79
CA LYS A 213 -27.91 -7.02 -16.38
C LYS A 213 -26.59 -6.91 -15.60
N ILE A 214 -25.91 -5.77 -15.72
CA ILE A 214 -24.69 -5.49 -14.96
C ILE A 214 -25.02 -4.60 -13.76
N GLY A 215 -24.66 -5.07 -12.56
CA GLY A 215 -24.92 -4.36 -11.31
C GLY A 215 -23.81 -3.37 -10.96
N PHE A 216 -22.57 -3.85 -10.86
CA PHE A 216 -21.42 -2.99 -10.59
C PHE A 216 -20.11 -3.59 -11.12
N ILE A 217 -19.13 -2.71 -11.32
CA ILE A 217 -17.73 -3.00 -11.61
C ILE A 217 -16.88 -2.46 -10.47
N GLN A 218 -16.30 -3.35 -9.66
CA GLN A 218 -15.40 -3.03 -8.56
C GLN A 218 -13.96 -3.03 -9.05
N THR A 219 -13.24 -1.93 -8.85
CA THR A 219 -11.79 -1.86 -9.07
C THR A 219 -11.05 -2.01 -7.73
N PRO A 220 -9.75 -2.33 -7.71
CA PRO A 220 -8.99 -2.43 -6.47
C PRO A 220 -8.93 -1.11 -5.69
N GLN A 221 -8.95 -1.22 -4.35
CA GLN A 221 -8.45 -0.16 -3.48
C GLN A 221 -6.96 -0.38 -3.26
N SER A 222 -6.17 0.39 -4.01
CA SER A 222 -4.71 0.43 -3.89
C SER A 222 -4.32 1.68 -3.13
N PHE A 223 -3.20 1.66 -2.41
CA PHE A 223 -2.79 2.77 -1.56
C PHE A 223 -1.43 3.30 -1.99
N TYR A 224 -1.27 4.62 -1.97
CA TYR A 224 -0.03 5.24 -2.40
C TYR A 224 1.00 5.40 -1.28
N ASN A 225 0.56 5.52 -0.03
CA ASN A 225 1.43 5.41 1.14
C ASN A 225 1.63 3.94 1.52
N PRO A 226 2.79 3.58 2.09
CA PRO A 226 3.00 2.26 2.64
C PRO A 226 2.00 2.01 3.77
N ASP A 227 1.40 0.82 3.80
CA ASP A 227 0.62 0.42 4.97
C ASP A 227 1.54 0.20 6.18
N LEU A 228 0.94 0.07 7.37
CA LEU A 228 1.71 -0.13 8.59
C LEU A 228 2.59 -1.39 8.57
N PHE A 229 2.19 -2.44 7.86
CA PHE A 229 2.98 -3.66 7.81
C PHE A 229 4.23 -3.47 6.96
N GLN A 230 4.09 -2.78 5.81
CA GLN A 230 5.20 -2.34 4.99
C GLN A 230 6.11 -1.40 5.79
N TYR A 231 5.55 -0.38 6.42
CA TYR A 231 6.30 0.70 7.05
C TYR A 231 7.00 0.28 8.36
N ASN A 232 6.27 -0.33 9.31
CA ASN A 232 6.82 -0.69 10.61
C ASN A 232 7.76 -1.91 10.54
N LEU A 233 7.70 -2.71 9.48
CA LEU A 233 8.60 -3.86 9.28
C LEU A 233 9.69 -3.60 8.23
N TYR A 234 9.91 -2.33 7.84
CA TYR A 234 10.90 -1.92 6.83
C TYR A 234 10.81 -2.70 5.51
N SER A 235 9.59 -3.07 5.11
CA SER A 235 9.32 -4.01 4.02
C SER A 235 8.67 -3.34 2.79
N GLU A 236 8.68 -2.01 2.69
CA GLU A 236 8.05 -1.23 1.60
C GLU A 236 8.46 -1.70 0.19
N GLN A 237 9.70 -2.20 0.04
CA GLN A 237 10.28 -2.69 -1.22
C GLN A 237 10.24 -4.21 -1.38
N ASN A 238 9.75 -4.93 -0.37
CA ASN A 238 9.81 -6.40 -0.30
C ASN A 238 8.43 -7.04 -0.31
N ILE A 239 7.38 -6.35 0.13
CA ILE A 239 6.04 -6.91 0.20
C ILE A 239 5.02 -5.96 -0.43
N PRO A 240 3.96 -6.49 -1.06
CA PRO A 240 2.83 -5.68 -1.48
C PRO A 240 1.99 -5.22 -0.30
N ASN A 241 1.15 -4.22 -0.57
CA ASN A 241 0.16 -3.77 0.38
C ASN A 241 -0.75 -4.95 0.77
N GLU A 242 -1.14 -5.01 2.03
CA GLU A 242 -1.94 -6.09 2.60
C GLU A 242 -3.27 -6.30 1.85
N GLN A 243 -3.87 -5.21 1.34
CA GLN A 243 -5.15 -5.20 0.63
C GLN A 243 -5.07 -5.66 -0.83
N ASP A 244 -3.89 -5.58 -1.46
CA ASP A 244 -3.71 -5.93 -2.87
C ASP A 244 -4.12 -7.39 -3.14
N TYR A 245 -3.78 -8.30 -2.22
CA TYR A 245 -4.15 -9.70 -2.36
C TYR A 245 -5.68 -9.91 -2.37
N PHE A 246 -6.40 -9.19 -1.51
CA PHE A 246 -7.85 -9.27 -1.50
C PHE A 246 -8.44 -8.72 -2.81
N PHE A 247 -8.08 -7.51 -3.22
CA PHE A 247 -8.71 -6.88 -4.36
C PHE A 247 -8.30 -7.48 -5.71
N LYS A 248 -7.01 -7.79 -5.91
CA LYS A 248 -6.48 -8.22 -7.21
C LYS A 248 -6.62 -9.71 -7.46
N GLU A 249 -6.68 -10.54 -6.41
CA GLU A 249 -6.79 -12.00 -6.55
C GLU A 249 -8.08 -12.55 -5.96
N VAL A 250 -8.34 -12.32 -4.66
CA VAL A 250 -9.50 -12.93 -3.98
C VAL A 250 -10.82 -12.43 -4.58
N ASN A 251 -10.98 -11.12 -4.73
CA ASN A 251 -12.23 -10.51 -5.18
C ASN A 251 -12.50 -10.82 -6.66
N VAL A 252 -11.46 -10.78 -7.50
CA VAL A 252 -11.53 -11.19 -8.91
C VAL A 252 -11.90 -12.67 -9.04
N GLY A 253 -11.32 -13.55 -8.20
CA GLY A 253 -11.68 -14.97 -8.17
C GLY A 253 -13.16 -15.22 -7.86
N ARG A 254 -13.82 -14.30 -7.14
CA ARG A 254 -15.25 -14.37 -6.81
C ARG A 254 -16.18 -14.04 -7.98
N ASN A 255 -15.67 -13.52 -9.09
CA ASN A 255 -16.44 -13.40 -10.34
C ASN A 255 -17.00 -14.76 -10.78
N ARG A 256 -16.27 -15.85 -10.51
CA ARG A 256 -16.67 -17.24 -10.84
C ARG A 256 -18.06 -17.61 -10.30
N THR A 257 -18.42 -17.06 -9.15
CA THR A 257 -19.65 -17.37 -8.43
C THR A 257 -20.65 -16.21 -8.43
N ASN A 258 -20.41 -15.17 -9.25
CA ASN A 258 -21.17 -13.91 -9.21
C ASN A 258 -21.28 -13.35 -7.79
N SER A 259 -20.16 -13.34 -7.06
CA SER A 259 -20.11 -12.84 -5.69
C SER A 259 -18.94 -11.89 -5.42
N PRO A 260 -18.46 -11.05 -6.37
CA PRO A 260 -17.50 -10.03 -6.01
C PRO A 260 -18.10 -9.10 -4.96
N ILE A 261 -17.23 -8.56 -4.13
CA ILE A 261 -17.58 -7.67 -3.04
C ILE A 261 -17.53 -6.24 -3.55
N TYR A 262 -18.65 -5.52 -3.38
CA TYR A 262 -18.66 -4.07 -3.41
C TYR A 262 -18.04 -3.57 -2.10
N ALA A 263 -16.95 -2.82 -2.20
CA ALA A 263 -16.11 -2.37 -1.09
C ALA A 263 -16.25 -0.85 -0.80
N GLY A 264 -17.32 -0.23 -1.31
CA GLY A 264 -17.73 1.13 -0.92
C GLY A 264 -17.03 2.27 -1.65
N SER A 265 -15.93 2.02 -2.35
CA SER A 265 -15.21 3.02 -3.17
C SER A 265 -14.63 2.36 -4.41
N ASN A 266 -14.20 3.17 -5.38
CA ASN A 266 -13.53 2.75 -6.61
C ASN A 266 -14.44 1.78 -7.40
N THR A 267 -15.72 2.16 -7.50
CA THR A 267 -16.75 1.30 -8.08
C THR A 267 -17.64 2.13 -8.98
N LEU A 268 -17.97 1.57 -10.15
CA LEU A 268 -19.02 2.07 -11.03
C LEU A 268 -20.25 1.17 -10.89
N ILE A 269 -21.41 1.75 -10.64
CA ILE A 269 -22.65 1.03 -10.27
C ILE A 269 -23.78 1.45 -11.21
N SER A 270 -24.62 0.50 -11.60
CA SER A 270 -25.88 0.79 -12.32
C SER A 270 -26.86 1.49 -11.38
N ARG A 271 -27.41 2.63 -11.82
CA ARG A 271 -28.48 3.33 -11.10
C ARG A 271 -29.73 2.47 -10.98
N GLU A 272 -30.13 1.80 -12.07
CA GLU A 272 -31.26 0.87 -12.08
C GLU A 272 -31.10 -0.19 -10.99
N ALA A 273 -29.90 -0.77 -10.87
CA ALA A 273 -29.60 -1.76 -9.84
C ALA A 273 -29.71 -1.19 -8.42
N LEU A 274 -29.28 0.05 -8.20
CA LEU A 274 -29.41 0.74 -6.91
C LEU A 274 -30.87 1.03 -6.57
N GLU A 275 -31.65 1.55 -7.51
CA GLU A 275 -33.07 1.87 -7.31
C GLU A 275 -33.89 0.61 -7.01
N GLU A 276 -33.65 -0.49 -7.72
CA GLU A 276 -34.32 -1.78 -7.49
C GLU A 276 -34.07 -2.37 -6.08
N VAL A 277 -32.95 -2.03 -5.44
CA VAL A 277 -32.60 -2.50 -4.09
C VAL A 277 -32.89 -1.47 -2.99
N GLY A 278 -33.46 -0.32 -3.37
CA GLY A 278 -33.80 0.79 -2.48
C GLY A 278 -32.60 1.65 -2.06
N GLY A 279 -31.64 1.83 -2.96
CA GLY A 279 -30.39 2.57 -2.74
C GLY A 279 -29.33 1.82 -1.94
N ILE A 280 -28.40 2.57 -1.37
CA ILE A 280 -27.35 2.06 -0.48
C ILE A 280 -27.97 1.57 0.83
N ALA A 281 -27.59 0.37 1.27
CA ALA A 281 -28.19 -0.31 2.42
C ALA A 281 -27.97 0.42 3.76
N ILE A 282 -29.05 0.92 4.35
CA ILE A 282 -29.04 1.55 5.68
C ILE A 282 -29.05 0.52 6.83
N LYS A 283 -28.58 0.93 8.04
CA LYS A 283 -28.54 0.13 9.30
C LYS A 283 -27.52 -1.02 9.33
N ASN A 284 -26.69 -1.14 8.30
CA ASN A 284 -25.50 -1.99 8.27
C ASN A 284 -24.25 -1.14 8.60
N ILE A 285 -23.30 -1.71 9.33
CA ILE A 285 -22.01 -1.06 9.62
C ILE A 285 -21.10 -1.04 8.36
N THR A 286 -21.32 -2.02 7.47
CA THR A 286 -20.72 -2.15 6.14
C THR A 286 -21.86 -2.12 5.11
N GLU A 287 -22.32 -0.91 4.80
CA GLU A 287 -23.42 -0.64 3.87
C GLU A 287 -23.12 -1.16 2.46
N ASP A 288 -21.86 -1.05 2.05
CA ASP A 288 -21.31 -1.47 0.77
C ASP A 288 -21.48 -2.97 0.53
N PHE A 289 -20.97 -3.78 1.45
CA PHE A 289 -21.05 -5.24 1.40
C PHE A 289 -22.49 -5.72 1.37
N ALA A 290 -23.36 -5.10 2.16
CA ALA A 290 -24.79 -5.42 2.18
C ALA A 290 -25.50 -5.02 0.88
N THR A 291 -25.16 -3.86 0.30
CA THR A 291 -25.71 -3.38 -0.98
C THR A 291 -25.32 -4.32 -2.12
N GLY A 292 -24.04 -4.73 -2.18
CA GLY A 292 -23.57 -5.67 -3.20
C GLY A 292 -24.32 -7.01 -3.19
N ILE A 293 -24.56 -7.57 -2.00
CA ILE A 293 -25.37 -8.80 -1.82
C ILE A 293 -26.80 -8.58 -2.32
N LYS A 294 -27.43 -7.44 -2.01
CA LYS A 294 -28.80 -7.13 -2.47
C LYS A 294 -28.87 -7.04 -3.99
N ILE A 295 -27.93 -6.34 -4.63
CA ILE A 295 -27.87 -6.21 -6.09
C ILE A 295 -27.75 -7.60 -6.75
N GLN A 296 -26.82 -8.43 -6.26
CA GLN A 296 -26.64 -9.78 -6.78
C GLN A 296 -27.86 -10.68 -6.51
N SER A 297 -28.57 -10.47 -5.40
CA SER A 297 -29.81 -11.19 -5.08
C SER A 297 -30.96 -10.86 -6.04
N LYS A 298 -30.90 -9.71 -6.73
CA LYS A 298 -31.84 -9.33 -7.80
C LYS A 298 -31.48 -9.92 -9.16
N GLY A 299 -30.40 -10.72 -9.25
CA GLY A 299 -29.99 -11.40 -10.50
C GLY A 299 -28.91 -10.68 -11.30
N TYR A 300 -28.55 -9.44 -10.92
CA TYR A 300 -27.50 -8.67 -11.57
C TYR A 300 -26.16 -9.41 -11.54
N LYS A 301 -25.42 -9.30 -12.66
CA LYS A 301 -24.02 -9.72 -12.75
C LYS A 301 -23.12 -8.60 -12.27
N CYS A 302 -22.22 -8.94 -11.36
CA CYS A 302 -21.24 -7.98 -10.85
C CYS A 302 -19.85 -8.53 -11.11
N PHE A 303 -18.89 -7.64 -11.35
CA PHE A 303 -17.51 -8.01 -11.62
C PHE A 303 -16.54 -7.21 -10.76
N ALA A 304 -15.49 -7.88 -10.31
CA ALA A 304 -14.26 -7.24 -9.84
C ALA A 304 -13.20 -7.36 -10.95
N ILE A 305 -12.47 -6.27 -11.20
CA ILE A 305 -11.33 -6.23 -12.12
C ILE A 305 -10.02 -6.09 -11.34
N SER A 306 -8.93 -6.60 -11.90
CA SER A 306 -7.61 -6.61 -11.23
C SER A 306 -6.82 -5.31 -11.42
N GLU A 307 -7.25 -4.48 -12.37
CA GLU A 307 -6.58 -3.24 -12.75
C GLU A 307 -6.81 -2.11 -11.73
N VAL A 308 -5.73 -1.48 -11.27
CA VAL A 308 -5.78 -0.36 -10.34
C VAL A 308 -6.10 0.94 -11.06
N LEU A 309 -7.29 1.47 -10.78
CA LEU A 309 -7.82 2.70 -11.38
C LEU A 309 -8.02 3.85 -10.38
N ALA A 310 -7.64 3.65 -9.12
CA ALA A 310 -7.64 4.70 -8.10
C ALA A 310 -6.66 4.37 -6.96
N HIS A 311 -6.13 5.41 -6.33
CA HIS A 311 -5.14 5.33 -5.25
C HIS A 311 -5.62 6.05 -4.00
N GLY A 312 -5.62 5.34 -2.87
CA GLY A 312 -6.09 5.79 -1.57
C GLY A 312 -5.00 6.06 -0.55
N LEU A 313 -5.42 6.50 0.64
CA LEU A 313 -4.60 6.56 1.85
C LEU A 313 -4.83 5.36 2.78
N ALA A 314 -3.77 4.60 3.07
CA ALA A 314 -3.77 3.54 4.06
C ALA A 314 -3.69 4.13 5.47
N PRO A 315 -4.26 3.46 6.50
CA PRO A 315 -4.16 3.88 7.88
C PRO A 315 -2.70 4.08 8.32
N ILE A 316 -2.44 5.21 8.97
CA ILE A 316 -1.10 5.64 9.39
C ILE A 316 -0.77 5.29 10.85
N ASP A 317 -1.77 4.85 11.62
CA ASP A 317 -1.63 4.47 13.02
C ASP A 317 -2.39 3.17 13.34
N PHE A 318 -1.89 2.45 14.34
CA PHE A 318 -2.39 1.12 14.65
C PHE A 318 -3.83 1.13 15.18
N LYS A 319 -4.24 2.16 15.91
CA LYS A 319 -5.60 2.28 16.46
C LYS A 319 -6.61 2.42 15.33
N SER A 320 -6.32 3.25 14.33
CA SER A 320 -7.16 3.41 13.13
C SER A 320 -7.22 2.13 12.30
N LEU A 321 -6.09 1.44 12.13
CA LEU A 321 -6.06 0.12 11.46
C LEU A 321 -6.99 -0.88 12.16
N ILE A 322 -6.87 -1.05 13.49
CA ILE A 322 -7.70 -2.01 14.24
C ILE A 322 -9.19 -1.63 14.16
N LYS A 323 -9.54 -0.35 14.33
CA LYS A 323 -10.94 0.11 14.21
C LYS A 323 -11.51 -0.19 12.82
N GLN A 324 -10.72 0.01 11.76
CA GLN A 324 -11.12 -0.32 10.40
C GLN A 324 -11.40 -1.83 10.26
N ARG A 325 -10.51 -2.70 10.76
CA ARG A 325 -10.71 -4.16 10.66
C ARG A 325 -11.85 -4.68 11.52
N GLN A 326 -12.04 -4.14 12.71
CA GLN A 326 -13.19 -4.45 13.56
C GLN A 326 -14.50 -4.10 12.84
N ARG A 327 -14.57 -2.93 12.21
CA ARG A 327 -15.74 -2.48 11.44
C ARG A 327 -16.05 -3.44 10.29
N TRP A 328 -15.05 -3.77 9.48
CA TRP A 328 -15.20 -4.70 8.35
C TRP A 328 -15.64 -6.09 8.79
N GLY A 329 -14.95 -6.66 9.78
CA GLY A 329 -15.26 -8.02 10.23
C GLY A 329 -16.61 -8.15 10.89
N ARG A 330 -16.97 -7.19 11.76
CA ARG A 330 -18.30 -7.19 12.37
C ARG A 330 -19.40 -6.94 11.35
N GLY A 331 -19.19 -6.04 10.40
CA GLY A 331 -20.16 -5.78 9.33
C GLY A 331 -20.40 -6.99 8.43
N CYS A 332 -19.33 -7.70 8.07
CA CYS A 332 -19.38 -8.96 7.32
C CYS A 332 -20.19 -10.02 8.10
N VAL A 333 -19.82 -10.29 9.35
CA VAL A 333 -20.48 -11.29 10.22
C VAL A 333 -21.96 -10.95 10.40
N LYS A 334 -22.29 -9.70 10.75
CA LYS A 334 -23.68 -9.24 10.94
C LYS A 334 -24.52 -9.45 9.68
N THR A 335 -23.95 -9.16 8.51
CA THR A 335 -24.67 -9.26 7.23
C THR A 335 -24.95 -10.71 6.87
N ILE A 336 -23.95 -11.60 6.96
CA ILE A 336 -24.08 -13.02 6.62
C ILE A 336 -24.95 -13.78 7.63
N ARG A 337 -24.85 -13.45 8.92
CA ARG A 337 -25.70 -14.02 9.99
C ARG A 337 -27.18 -13.68 9.83
N SER A 338 -27.52 -12.62 9.09
CA SER A 338 -28.89 -12.17 8.99
C SER A 338 -29.79 -13.21 8.30
N PHE A 339 -31.00 -13.41 8.80
CA PHE A 339 -32.01 -14.26 8.14
C PHE A 339 -32.24 -13.86 6.68
N LYS A 340 -32.15 -12.57 6.36
CA LYS A 340 -32.27 -12.05 4.99
C LYS A 340 -31.21 -12.63 4.03
N PHE A 341 -30.00 -12.91 4.52
CA PHE A 341 -28.96 -13.55 3.70
C PHE A 341 -29.31 -15.01 3.40
N LEU A 342 -29.73 -15.78 4.42
CA LEU A 342 -30.07 -17.20 4.27
C LEU A 342 -31.21 -17.41 3.25
N PHE A 343 -32.25 -16.57 3.34
CA PHE A 343 -33.42 -16.62 2.45
C PHE A 343 -33.30 -15.73 1.20
N SER A 344 -32.11 -15.21 0.90
CA SER A 344 -31.89 -14.44 -0.33
C SER A 344 -32.01 -15.33 -1.58
N ASN A 345 -32.30 -14.70 -2.72
CA ASN A 345 -32.34 -15.33 -4.05
C ASN A 345 -30.95 -15.58 -4.65
N LEU A 346 -29.87 -15.47 -3.86
CA LEU A 346 -28.53 -15.81 -4.30
C LEU A 346 -28.43 -17.31 -4.65
N GLY A 347 -27.75 -17.62 -5.75
CA GLY A 347 -27.41 -18.99 -6.08
C GLY A 347 -26.54 -19.65 -5.00
N ILE A 348 -26.65 -20.97 -4.84
CA ILE A 348 -25.95 -21.75 -3.80
C ILE A 348 -24.43 -21.48 -3.81
N ARG A 349 -23.82 -21.39 -5.00
CA ARG A 349 -22.38 -21.10 -5.14
C ARG A 349 -22.00 -19.71 -4.61
N ALA A 350 -22.84 -18.71 -4.81
CA ALA A 350 -22.64 -17.36 -4.27
C ALA A 350 -22.81 -17.36 -2.74
N LYS A 351 -23.83 -18.06 -2.21
CA LYS A 351 -24.03 -18.22 -0.75
C LYS A 351 -22.80 -18.85 -0.09
N LEU A 352 -22.30 -19.96 -0.63
CA LEU A 352 -21.07 -20.62 -0.13
C LEU A 352 -19.86 -19.68 -0.20
N SER A 353 -19.71 -18.93 -1.30
CA SER A 353 -18.66 -17.93 -1.45
C SER A 353 -18.74 -16.83 -0.38
N TYR A 354 -19.93 -16.33 -0.05
CA TYR A 354 -20.12 -15.37 1.05
C TYR A 354 -19.90 -15.98 2.44
N ILE A 355 -20.33 -17.23 2.68
CA ILE A 355 -20.02 -17.93 3.94
C ILE A 355 -18.51 -18.02 4.16
N THR A 356 -17.71 -18.21 3.10
CA THR A 356 -16.24 -18.21 3.25
C THR A 356 -15.67 -16.84 3.64
N CYS A 357 -16.36 -15.73 3.37
CA CYS A 357 -16.00 -14.42 3.93
C CYS A 357 -16.23 -14.37 5.44
N PHE A 358 -17.31 -14.98 5.95
CA PHE A 358 -17.53 -15.10 7.39
C PHE A 358 -16.45 -15.96 8.04
N LEU A 359 -16.14 -17.12 7.44
CA LEU A 359 -15.09 -18.02 7.93
C LEU A 359 -13.72 -17.34 7.97
N TYR A 360 -13.40 -16.47 7.02
CA TYR A 360 -12.15 -15.70 7.01
C TYR A 360 -11.97 -14.86 8.27
N TRP A 361 -13.02 -14.22 8.77
CA TRP A 361 -12.93 -13.43 10.00
C TRP A 361 -12.69 -14.29 11.25
N THR A 362 -12.87 -15.62 11.17
CA THR A 362 -12.48 -16.55 12.24
C THR A 362 -10.99 -16.88 12.22
N THR A 363 -10.22 -16.48 11.19
CA THR A 363 -8.76 -16.71 11.12
C THR A 363 -8.02 -16.18 12.34
N PHE A 364 -8.47 -15.05 12.92
CA PHE A 364 -7.86 -14.48 14.12
C PHE A 364 -8.04 -15.40 15.34
N PHE A 365 -9.21 -16.02 15.48
CA PHE A 365 -9.44 -17.02 16.52
C PHE A 365 -8.62 -18.29 16.26
N ARG A 366 -8.60 -18.78 15.02
CA ARG A 366 -7.76 -19.92 14.61
C ARG A 366 -6.28 -19.66 14.93
N ARG A 367 -5.79 -18.45 14.65
CA ARG A 367 -4.41 -18.03 14.92
C ARG A 367 -4.09 -18.05 16.40
N PHE A 368 -5.00 -17.55 17.24
CA PHE A 368 -4.88 -17.66 18.69
C PHE A 368 -4.78 -19.12 19.14
N ILE A 369 -5.67 -19.98 18.64
CA ILE A 369 -5.67 -21.42 18.96
C ILE A 369 -4.35 -22.09 18.53
N TYR A 370 -3.84 -21.83 17.34
CA TYR A 370 -2.54 -22.39 16.88
C TYR A 370 -1.34 -21.93 17.72
N ILE A 371 -1.40 -20.74 18.34
CA ILE A 371 -0.35 -20.26 19.25
C ILE A 371 -0.49 -20.92 20.63
N ILE A 372 -1.71 -20.97 21.17
CA ILE A 372 -1.95 -21.43 22.53
C ILE A 372 -1.86 -22.96 22.66
N SER A 373 -2.20 -23.74 21.62
CA SER A 373 -2.20 -25.21 21.69
C SER A 373 -0.85 -25.82 22.11
N PRO A 374 0.29 -25.54 21.45
CA PRO A 374 1.57 -26.09 21.90
C PRO A 374 1.99 -25.58 23.29
N ILE A 375 1.56 -24.38 23.70
CA ILE A 375 1.81 -23.83 25.05
C ILE A 375 1.01 -24.59 26.09
N LEU A 376 -0.29 -24.85 25.85
CA LEU A 376 -1.15 -25.60 26.77
C LEU A 376 -0.63 -27.01 27.02
N TYR A 377 -0.11 -27.68 25.99
CA TYR A 377 0.53 -28.97 26.15
C TYR A 377 1.86 -28.87 26.91
N SER A 378 2.80 -28.03 26.44
CA SER A 378 4.17 -28.00 26.99
C SER A 378 4.28 -27.39 28.38
N VAL A 379 3.44 -26.40 28.73
CA VAL A 379 3.50 -25.70 30.03
C VAL A 379 2.55 -26.32 31.05
N PHE A 380 1.37 -26.76 30.63
CA PHE A 380 0.31 -27.23 31.54
C PHE A 380 0.02 -28.73 31.44
N GLY A 381 0.70 -29.46 30.55
CA GLY A 381 0.48 -30.90 30.38
C GLY A 381 -0.89 -31.27 29.79
N LEU A 382 -1.61 -30.31 29.21
CA LEU A 382 -2.94 -30.56 28.66
C LEU A 382 -2.85 -31.30 27.32
N ILE A 383 -3.46 -32.47 27.23
CA ILE A 383 -3.49 -33.26 25.99
C ILE A 383 -4.57 -32.67 25.08
N ILE A 384 -4.16 -32.15 23.92
CA ILE A 384 -5.05 -31.47 22.95
C ILE A 384 -5.31 -32.33 21.71
N VAL A 385 -4.32 -33.16 21.37
CA VAL A 385 -4.36 -34.11 20.26
C VAL A 385 -3.89 -35.43 20.83
N GLU A 386 -4.79 -36.40 20.90
CA GLU A 386 -4.47 -37.75 21.36
C GLU A 386 -4.02 -38.59 20.15
N CYS A 387 -2.72 -38.78 19.98
CA CYS A 387 -2.18 -39.60 18.90
C CYS A 387 -0.74 -40.05 19.16
N SER A 388 -0.32 -41.12 18.50
CA SER A 388 1.08 -41.48 18.42
C SER A 388 1.85 -40.58 17.45
N THR A 389 3.17 -40.44 17.66
CA THR A 389 4.01 -39.65 16.74
C THR A 389 4.02 -40.23 15.31
N LYS A 390 3.92 -41.55 15.17
CA LYS A 390 3.89 -42.22 13.86
C LYS A 390 2.63 -41.86 13.08
N GLU A 391 1.46 -41.89 13.70
CA GLU A 391 0.20 -41.48 13.07
C GLU A 391 0.25 -40.03 12.62
N LEU A 392 0.76 -39.14 13.47
CA LEU A 392 0.91 -37.74 13.12
C LEU A 392 1.83 -37.54 11.90
N MET A 393 2.96 -38.23 11.83
CA MET A 393 3.87 -38.14 10.68
C MET A 393 3.28 -38.74 9.39
N LEU A 394 2.47 -39.80 9.48
CA LEU A 394 1.89 -40.46 8.31
C LEU A 394 0.65 -39.75 7.77
N ILE A 395 -0.14 -39.11 8.64
CA ILE A 395 -1.44 -38.53 8.25
C ILE A 395 -1.33 -37.00 8.11
N TRP A 396 -0.78 -36.30 9.10
CA TRP A 396 -0.71 -34.83 9.10
C TRP A 396 0.37 -34.31 8.15
N MET A 397 1.59 -34.88 8.18
CA MET A 397 2.72 -34.32 7.42
C MET A 397 2.48 -34.29 5.89
N PRO A 398 1.96 -35.36 5.24
CA PRO A 398 1.66 -35.30 3.80
C PRO A 398 0.61 -34.24 3.47
N SER A 399 -0.45 -34.14 4.29
CA SER A 399 -1.50 -33.13 4.15
C SER A 399 -0.91 -31.72 4.25
N TYR A 400 -0.10 -31.46 5.29
CA TYR A 400 0.55 -30.17 5.49
C TYR A 400 1.47 -29.78 4.33
N LEU A 401 2.31 -30.71 3.84
CA LEU A 401 3.24 -30.44 2.75
C LEU A 401 2.51 -30.19 1.42
N LEU A 402 1.56 -31.06 1.05
CA LEU A 402 0.79 -30.90 -0.18
C LEU A 402 -0.07 -29.63 -0.17
N TYR A 403 -0.63 -29.26 0.98
CA TYR A 403 -1.31 -27.98 1.17
C TYR A 403 -0.37 -26.79 0.90
N ASN A 404 0.81 -26.78 1.52
CA ASN A 404 1.80 -25.72 1.34
C ASN A 404 2.30 -25.59 -0.11
N ILE A 405 2.49 -26.71 -0.80
CA ILE A 405 2.94 -26.76 -2.19
C ILE A 405 1.82 -26.28 -3.13
N SER A 406 0.58 -26.73 -2.90
CA SER A 406 -0.57 -26.31 -3.71
C SER A 406 -0.89 -24.82 -3.58
N LEU A 407 -0.79 -24.25 -2.38
CA LEU A 407 -0.89 -22.80 -2.18
C LEU A 407 0.14 -22.04 -3.01
N ARG A 408 1.43 -22.38 -2.90
CA ARG A 408 2.51 -21.70 -3.65
C ARG A 408 2.33 -21.77 -5.16
N TYR A 409 1.71 -22.85 -5.65
CA TYR A 409 1.51 -23.06 -7.09
C TYR A 409 0.25 -22.34 -7.64
N LEU A 410 -0.65 -21.91 -6.76
CA LEU A 410 -1.92 -21.25 -7.10
C LEU A 410 -1.98 -19.76 -6.76
N SER A 411 -1.43 -19.36 -5.61
CA SER A 411 -1.37 -17.94 -5.23
C SER A 411 -0.42 -17.20 -6.16
N GLY A 412 -0.80 -16.02 -6.64
CA GLY A 412 0.16 -15.14 -7.28
C GLY A 412 1.26 -14.74 -6.29
N ASN A 413 2.31 -14.08 -6.78
CA ASN A 413 3.38 -13.56 -5.93
C ASN A 413 2.91 -12.39 -5.03
N LEU A 414 1.61 -12.22 -4.77
CA LEU A 414 1.05 -11.18 -3.90
C LEU A 414 1.00 -11.59 -2.42
N ARG A 415 0.77 -12.86 -2.10
CA ARG A 415 0.65 -13.33 -0.71
C ARG A 415 1.24 -14.72 -0.55
N ASN A 416 1.89 -14.97 0.60
CA ASN A 416 2.27 -16.31 1.03
C ASN A 416 1.79 -16.57 2.46
N GLN A 417 1.77 -17.85 2.86
CA GLN A 417 1.28 -18.28 4.17
C GLN A 417 2.05 -17.64 5.33
N LYS A 418 3.37 -17.48 5.20
CA LYS A 418 4.21 -16.85 6.22
C LYS A 418 3.76 -15.42 6.49
N TRP A 419 3.54 -14.63 5.44
CA TRP A 419 3.12 -13.25 5.54
C TRP A 419 1.69 -13.12 6.09
N SER A 420 0.77 -14.01 5.68
CA SER A 420 -0.57 -14.07 6.30
C SER A 420 -0.47 -14.34 7.80
N ASN A 421 0.37 -15.28 8.22
CA ASN A 421 0.59 -15.58 9.64
C ASN A 421 1.20 -14.41 10.43
N ILE A 422 2.06 -13.59 9.82
CA ILE A 422 2.60 -12.37 10.46
C ILE A 422 1.47 -11.37 10.69
N VAL A 423 0.68 -11.07 9.65
CA VAL A 423 -0.45 -10.13 9.74
C VAL A 423 -1.50 -10.60 10.75
N ASP A 424 -1.87 -11.88 10.69
CA ASP A 424 -2.84 -12.47 11.62
C ASP A 424 -2.30 -12.44 13.06
N THR A 425 -1.01 -12.74 13.28
CA THR A 425 -0.40 -12.65 14.62
C THR A 425 -0.44 -11.24 15.18
N ILE A 426 -0.16 -10.21 14.37
CA ILE A 426 -0.17 -8.81 14.81
C ILE A 426 -1.56 -8.37 15.28
N ILE A 427 -2.60 -8.82 14.58
CA ILE A 427 -3.95 -8.27 14.71
C ILE A 427 -4.85 -9.10 15.63
N PHE A 428 -4.65 -10.43 15.74
CA PHE A 428 -5.62 -11.31 16.40
C PHE A 428 -6.05 -10.88 17.80
N PRO A 429 -5.19 -10.36 18.71
CA PRO A 429 -5.63 -10.04 20.08
C PRO A 429 -6.76 -9.03 20.10
N TYR A 430 -6.86 -8.20 19.06
CA TYR A 430 -7.82 -7.11 18.96
C TYR A 430 -9.05 -7.44 18.12
N LEU A 431 -9.06 -8.59 17.42
CA LEU A 431 -10.18 -9.02 16.59
C LEU A 431 -10.92 -10.23 17.12
N VAL A 432 -10.29 -11.10 17.91
CA VAL A 432 -10.96 -12.31 18.44
C VAL A 432 -12.26 -11.96 19.18
N ILE A 433 -12.21 -11.08 20.18
CA ILE A 433 -13.40 -10.74 20.98
C ILE A 433 -14.46 -10.01 20.14
N PRO A 434 -14.15 -8.94 19.38
CA PRO A 434 -15.15 -8.27 18.56
C PRO A 434 -15.88 -9.18 17.56
N ILE A 435 -15.16 -10.12 16.93
CA ILE A 435 -15.75 -11.05 15.95
C ILE A 435 -16.60 -12.10 16.65
N LEU A 436 -16.13 -12.67 17.77
CA LEU A 436 -16.91 -13.64 18.55
C LEU A 436 -18.22 -13.04 19.06
N LEU A 437 -18.17 -11.83 19.63
CA LEU A 437 -19.36 -11.12 20.12
C LEU A 437 -20.38 -10.89 18.99
N GLU A 438 -19.93 -10.48 17.80
CA GLU A 438 -20.83 -10.28 16.66
C GLU A 438 -21.40 -11.61 16.13
N THR A 439 -20.63 -12.70 16.22
CA THR A 439 -21.05 -14.04 15.80
C THR A 439 -22.21 -14.55 16.67
N ILE A 440 -22.18 -14.27 17.98
CA ILE A 440 -23.27 -14.63 18.91
C ILE A 440 -24.40 -13.59 18.98
N GLY A 441 -24.34 -12.53 18.18
CA GLY A 441 -25.43 -11.56 18.04
C GLY A 441 -25.31 -10.26 18.85
N ILE A 442 -24.22 -10.07 19.58
CA ILE A 442 -23.96 -8.84 20.35
C ILE A 442 -23.36 -7.78 19.43
N THR A 443 -24.23 -7.00 18.78
CA THR A 443 -23.85 -5.97 17.81
C THR A 443 -23.48 -4.62 18.45
N LEU A 444 -22.37 -4.00 18.01
CA LEU A 444 -22.03 -2.63 18.40
C LEU A 444 -23.04 -1.62 17.84
N LYS A 445 -23.59 -0.77 18.70
CA LYS A 445 -24.62 0.20 18.32
C LYS A 445 -24.07 1.48 17.67
N LYS A 446 -22.83 1.88 17.97
CA LYS A 446 -22.20 3.11 17.45
C LYS A 446 -20.75 2.85 17.04
N PHE A 447 -20.33 3.50 15.96
CA PHE A 447 -18.96 3.54 15.48
C PHE A 447 -18.59 5.01 15.26
N ASN A 448 -17.46 5.44 15.81
CA ASN A 448 -16.96 6.81 15.61
C ASN A 448 -15.94 6.80 14.47
N VAL A 449 -16.14 7.69 13.50
CA VAL A 449 -15.18 7.94 12.42
C VAL A 449 -13.85 8.40 13.02
N THR A 450 -12.75 7.87 12.48
CA THR A 450 -11.40 8.24 12.88
C THR A 450 -10.88 9.31 11.96
N SER A 451 -10.29 10.38 12.51
CA SER A 451 -9.57 11.38 11.74
C SER A 451 -8.43 10.71 10.95
N LYS A 452 -8.36 10.98 9.64
CA LYS A 452 -7.26 10.53 8.77
C LYS A 452 -6.05 11.47 8.81
N GLU A 453 -6.06 12.46 9.70
CA GLU A 453 -4.98 13.43 9.85
C GLU A 453 -3.72 12.83 10.47
N ARG A 454 -2.57 13.24 9.95
CA ARG A 454 -1.25 12.82 10.44
C ARG A 454 -0.92 13.52 11.74
N ILE A 455 -1.15 12.85 12.87
CA ILE A 455 -0.61 13.28 14.16
C ILE A 455 0.79 12.68 14.30
N SER A 456 1.81 13.53 14.17
CA SER A 456 3.19 13.20 14.55
C SER A 456 3.25 13.03 16.06
N SER A 457 2.97 11.81 16.55
CA SER A 457 3.15 11.48 17.96
C SER A 457 4.21 10.41 18.11
N LYS A 458 5.13 10.67 19.03
CA LYS A 458 6.26 9.80 19.39
C LYS A 458 5.83 8.57 20.20
N ASN A 459 4.56 8.50 20.59
CA ASN A 459 4.08 7.54 21.57
C ASN A 459 3.84 6.19 20.90
N VAL A 460 4.89 5.37 20.91
CA VAL A 460 4.79 3.92 20.80
C VAL A 460 3.79 3.47 21.86
N ASP A 461 2.60 3.08 21.45
CA ASP A 461 1.54 2.66 22.38
C ASP A 461 1.84 1.21 22.80
N PHE A 462 2.91 1.06 23.61
CA PHE A 462 3.53 -0.20 24.03
C PHE A 462 2.51 -1.19 24.63
N LYS A 463 1.38 -0.68 25.13
CA LYS A 463 0.25 -1.51 25.58
C LYS A 463 -0.19 -2.53 24.52
N TYR A 464 -0.08 -2.21 23.22
CA TYR A 464 -0.46 -3.13 22.17
C TYR A 464 0.51 -4.32 21.99
N SER A 465 1.70 -4.23 22.59
CA SER A 465 2.68 -5.33 22.62
C SER A 465 2.37 -6.35 23.72
N ILE A 466 1.65 -5.97 24.78
CA ILE A 466 1.47 -6.79 25.99
C ILE A 466 0.95 -8.21 25.69
N PRO A 467 -0.12 -8.40 24.91
CA PRO A 467 -0.62 -9.76 24.62
C PRO A 467 0.43 -10.63 23.91
N HIS A 468 1.23 -10.03 23.04
CA HIS A 468 2.28 -10.73 22.31
C HIS A 468 3.45 -11.11 23.23
N ILE A 469 3.84 -10.22 24.15
CA ILE A 469 4.91 -10.49 25.13
C ILE A 469 4.52 -11.64 26.05
N ILE A 470 3.29 -11.67 26.54
CA ILE A 470 2.79 -12.77 27.39
C ILE A 470 2.93 -14.11 26.65
N LEU A 471 2.52 -14.17 25.38
CA LEU A 471 2.62 -15.39 24.56
C LEU A 471 4.07 -15.75 24.23
N ILE A 472 4.97 -14.77 24.06
CA ILE A 472 6.41 -15.03 23.89
C ILE A 472 6.97 -15.70 25.13
N VAL A 473 6.71 -15.13 26.32
CA VAL A 473 7.20 -15.68 27.59
C VAL A 473 6.69 -17.11 27.78
N ALA A 474 5.39 -17.34 27.58
CA ALA A 474 4.80 -18.67 27.68
C ALA A 474 5.38 -19.66 26.63
N SER A 475 5.64 -19.20 25.40
CA SER A 475 6.26 -20.02 24.36
C SER A 475 7.72 -20.36 24.67
N VAL A 476 8.46 -19.46 25.32
CA VAL A 476 9.84 -19.70 25.76
C VAL A 476 9.88 -20.74 26.87
N PHE A 477 9.01 -20.66 27.87
CA PHE A 477 8.88 -21.71 28.89
C PHE A 477 8.50 -23.05 28.26
N GLY A 478 7.50 -23.07 27.38
CA GLY A 478 7.12 -24.27 26.65
C GLY A 478 8.28 -24.87 25.84
N LEU A 479 9.13 -24.02 25.25
CA LEU A 479 10.30 -24.46 24.47
C LEU A 479 11.34 -25.10 25.37
N ILE A 480 11.64 -24.49 26.52
CA ILE A 480 12.57 -25.04 27.52
C ILE A 480 12.10 -26.43 27.96
N PHE A 481 10.84 -26.56 28.41
CA PHE A 481 10.29 -27.84 28.85
C PHE A 481 10.28 -28.89 27.74
N SER A 482 9.91 -28.51 26.51
CA SER A 482 9.90 -29.45 25.38
C SER A 482 11.30 -29.93 25.00
N VAL A 483 12.33 -29.08 25.13
CA VAL A 483 13.73 -29.45 24.90
C VAL A 483 14.25 -30.36 26.00
N GLU A 484 13.96 -30.07 27.27
CA GLU A 484 14.30 -30.93 28.40
C GLU A 484 13.67 -32.32 28.25
N ASP A 485 12.39 -32.40 27.92
CA ASP A 485 11.68 -33.65 27.66
C ASP A 485 12.31 -34.43 26.51
N PHE A 486 12.65 -33.76 25.40
CA PHE A 486 13.34 -34.40 24.29
C PHE A 486 14.70 -34.95 24.72
N MET A 487 15.47 -34.18 25.49
CA MET A 487 16.80 -34.57 25.92
C MET A 487 16.76 -35.75 26.88
N LYS A 488 15.80 -35.77 27.81
CA LYS A 488 15.64 -36.78 28.85
C LYS A 488 14.99 -38.07 28.34
N TYR A 489 13.89 -37.96 27.58
CA TYR A 489 13.06 -39.10 27.21
C TYR A 489 13.20 -39.51 25.73
N LYS A 490 13.91 -38.74 24.90
CA LYS A 490 14.07 -38.98 23.45
C LYS A 490 12.73 -39.16 22.71
N HIS A 491 11.67 -38.57 23.24
CA HIS A 491 10.34 -38.66 22.67
C HIS A 491 10.24 -37.81 21.40
N LEU A 492 10.03 -38.45 20.25
CA LEU A 492 9.99 -37.77 18.94
C LEU A 492 8.85 -36.75 18.83
N GLY A 493 7.74 -36.92 19.58
CA GLY A 493 6.65 -35.96 19.60
C GLY A 493 7.08 -34.57 20.10
N SER A 494 8.09 -34.50 20.98
CA SER A 494 8.63 -33.23 21.48
C SER A 494 9.24 -32.39 20.35
N ILE A 495 9.78 -33.01 19.29
CA ILE A 495 10.30 -32.30 18.11
C ILE A 495 9.18 -31.53 17.39
N VAL A 496 7.98 -32.12 17.29
CA VAL A 496 6.84 -31.47 16.62
C VAL A 496 6.36 -30.26 17.41
N ILE A 497 6.32 -30.37 18.75
CA ILE A 497 5.97 -29.25 19.63
C ILE A 497 7.02 -28.14 19.55
N ILE A 498 8.32 -28.49 19.61
CA ILE A 498 9.44 -27.55 19.44
C ILE A 498 9.31 -26.81 18.10
N PHE A 499 9.03 -27.53 17.01
CA PHE A 499 8.83 -26.92 15.69
C PHE A 499 7.75 -25.84 15.71
N TRP A 500 6.57 -26.14 16.29
CA TRP A 500 5.48 -25.17 16.37
C TRP A 500 5.78 -24.00 17.30
N LEU A 501 6.41 -24.24 18.44
CA LEU A 501 6.83 -23.18 19.37
C LEU A 501 7.83 -22.23 18.73
N VAL A 502 8.84 -22.75 18.02
CA VAL A 502 9.84 -21.93 17.29
C VAL A 502 9.16 -21.12 16.18
N MET A 503 8.28 -21.74 15.40
CA MET A 503 7.53 -21.03 14.35
C MET A 503 6.66 -19.92 14.95
N ASN A 504 5.90 -20.20 16.00
CA ASN A 504 5.06 -19.22 16.69
C ASN A 504 5.88 -18.08 17.30
N LEU A 505 7.03 -18.39 17.91
CA LEU A 505 7.94 -17.41 18.48
C LEU A 505 8.45 -16.43 17.41
N TYR A 506 8.82 -16.93 16.23
CA TYR A 506 9.20 -16.06 15.11
C TYR A 506 8.07 -15.06 14.75
N PHE A 507 6.83 -15.54 14.61
CA PHE A 507 5.72 -14.67 14.27
C PHE A 507 5.39 -13.66 15.37
N LEU A 508 5.49 -14.06 16.63
CA LEU A 508 5.32 -13.17 17.78
C LEU A 508 6.42 -12.10 17.83
N ILE A 509 7.68 -12.45 17.54
CA ILE A 509 8.79 -11.48 17.44
C ILE A 509 8.52 -10.47 16.32
N MET A 510 8.04 -10.92 15.16
CA MET A 510 7.64 -10.02 14.08
C MET A 510 6.51 -9.07 14.52
N ALA A 511 5.56 -9.54 15.34
CA ALA A 511 4.55 -8.68 15.92
C ALA A 511 5.14 -7.64 16.88
N ILE A 512 6.14 -7.99 17.70
CA ILE A 512 6.86 -7.01 18.52
C ILE A 512 7.58 -5.97 17.64
N PHE A 513 8.28 -6.38 16.58
CA PHE A 513 8.91 -5.43 15.66
C PHE A 513 7.90 -4.48 15.01
N PHE A 514 6.72 -4.97 14.68
CA PHE A 514 5.63 -4.13 14.19
C PHE A 514 5.19 -3.10 15.26
N MET A 515 4.99 -3.53 16.52
CA MET A 515 4.51 -2.66 17.60
C MET A 515 5.52 -1.61 18.05
N LEU A 516 6.83 -1.84 17.86
CA LEU A 516 7.85 -0.82 18.11
C LEU A 516 7.66 0.42 17.23
N SER A 517 6.89 0.31 16.14
CA SER A 517 6.54 1.38 15.21
C SER A 517 7.76 2.12 14.62
N ARG A 518 7.52 3.12 13.76
CA ARG A 518 8.56 3.99 13.21
C ARG A 518 8.00 5.40 13.13
N VAL A 519 8.84 6.39 13.42
CA VAL A 519 8.47 7.80 13.26
C VAL A 519 8.54 8.19 11.79
N ASN A 520 7.42 8.66 11.25
CA ASN A 520 7.39 9.29 9.94
C ASN A 520 7.63 10.79 10.09
N TYR A 521 8.80 11.26 9.63
CA TYR A 521 9.16 12.67 9.67
C TYR A 521 8.61 13.48 8.49
N ARG A 522 8.00 12.83 7.51
CA ARG A 522 7.46 13.48 6.32
C ARG A 522 5.98 13.75 6.49
N SER A 523 5.55 14.96 6.12
CA SER A 523 4.12 15.30 6.01
C SER A 523 3.50 14.57 4.81
N GLU A 524 4.19 14.53 3.67
CA GLU A 524 3.71 13.93 2.43
C GLU A 524 4.49 12.68 2.00
N GLU A 525 3.83 11.83 1.21
CA GLU A 525 4.47 10.71 0.55
C GLU A 525 5.25 11.14 -0.69
N ARG A 526 6.35 10.42 -0.95
CA ARG A 526 7.19 10.64 -2.11
C ARG A 526 7.18 9.43 -3.03
N TYR A 527 7.12 9.70 -4.33
CA TYR A 527 7.12 8.70 -5.40
C TYR A 527 8.44 8.77 -6.15
N TYR A 528 9.12 7.64 -6.24
CA TYR A 528 10.30 7.53 -7.10
C TYR A 528 9.91 7.60 -8.59
N THR A 529 10.53 8.50 -9.33
CA THR A 529 10.25 8.63 -10.76
C THR A 529 11.38 9.31 -11.48
N ASN A 530 11.59 8.92 -12.73
CA ASN A 530 12.58 9.48 -13.63
C ASN A 530 11.85 10.24 -14.75
N LEU A 531 11.49 11.50 -14.50
CA LEU A 531 10.91 12.41 -15.48
C LEU A 531 11.93 13.47 -15.82
N ASP A 532 11.97 13.87 -17.08
CA ASP A 532 12.77 15.00 -17.50
C ASP A 532 12.17 16.29 -16.92
N VAL A 533 13.04 17.11 -16.35
CA VAL A 533 12.69 18.39 -15.76
C VAL A 533 13.67 19.46 -16.22
N ASP A 534 13.13 20.59 -16.64
CA ASP A 534 13.88 21.77 -17.00
C ASP A 534 13.90 22.72 -15.81
N ILE A 535 15.09 23.12 -15.39
CA ILE A 535 15.30 24.00 -14.24
C ILE A 535 15.92 25.28 -14.75
N SER A 536 15.28 26.42 -14.49
CA SER A 536 15.78 27.73 -14.89
C SER A 536 16.01 28.64 -13.70
N PHE A 537 17.17 29.29 -13.71
CA PHE A 537 17.59 30.28 -12.71
C PHE A 537 18.70 31.15 -13.32
N ASN A 538 18.76 32.44 -13.00
CA ASN A 538 19.82 33.36 -13.45
C ASN A 538 20.14 33.25 -14.96
N GLU A 539 19.10 33.23 -15.81
CA GLU A 539 19.17 33.05 -17.28
C GLU A 539 19.73 31.70 -17.76
N ARG A 540 20.15 30.83 -16.83
CA ARG A 540 20.59 29.46 -17.12
C ARG A 540 19.41 28.52 -17.25
N LEU A 541 19.60 27.50 -18.08
CA LEU A 541 18.71 26.36 -18.24
C LEU A 541 19.49 25.06 -17.99
N LEU A 542 19.09 24.33 -16.95
CA LEU A 542 19.66 23.05 -16.56
C LEU A 542 18.64 21.94 -16.80
N LYS A 543 19.03 20.94 -17.60
CA LYS A 543 18.24 19.72 -17.77
C LYS A 543 18.60 18.73 -16.68
N ALA A 544 17.58 18.17 -16.03
CA ALA A 544 17.76 17.18 -15.00
C ALA A 544 16.73 16.06 -15.13
N THR A 545 16.93 14.99 -14.38
CA THR A 545 15.95 13.92 -14.24
C THR A 545 15.48 13.86 -12.81
N THR A 546 14.18 13.86 -12.57
CA THR A 546 13.65 13.66 -11.23
C THR A 546 14.14 12.34 -10.65
N PHE A 547 14.26 12.26 -9.33
CA PHE A 547 14.51 11.04 -8.58
C PHE A 547 13.32 10.69 -7.71
N ASP A 548 12.70 11.68 -7.06
CA ASP A 548 11.44 11.52 -6.35
C ASP A 548 10.58 12.79 -6.41
N ILE A 549 9.25 12.64 -6.38
CA ILE A 549 8.28 13.75 -6.39
C ILE A 549 7.23 13.57 -5.29
N SER A 550 6.66 14.66 -4.83
CA SER A 550 5.56 14.78 -3.86
C SER A 550 4.88 16.12 -4.05
N GLU A 551 3.72 16.33 -3.44
CA GLU A 551 2.93 17.56 -3.61
C GLU A 551 3.74 18.85 -3.40
N TYR A 552 4.55 18.89 -2.33
CA TYR A 552 5.33 20.07 -1.94
C TYR A 552 6.85 19.87 -2.04
N GLY A 553 7.30 18.81 -2.71
CA GLY A 553 8.72 18.51 -2.77
C GLY A 553 9.12 17.67 -3.97
N MET A 554 10.26 18.00 -4.55
CA MET A 554 10.85 17.28 -5.67
C MET A 554 12.33 17.06 -5.40
N SER A 555 12.85 15.93 -5.80
CA SER A 555 14.29 15.73 -5.91
C SER A 555 14.63 15.35 -7.35
N PHE A 556 15.78 15.80 -7.83
CA PHE A 556 16.31 15.46 -9.15
C PHE A 556 17.81 15.17 -9.03
N THR A 557 18.32 14.48 -10.05
CA THR A 557 19.73 14.14 -10.18
C THR A 557 20.32 14.77 -11.44
N ILE A 558 21.57 15.22 -11.30
CA ILE A 558 22.41 15.74 -12.38
C ILE A 558 23.81 15.12 -12.24
N ASP A 559 24.55 15.05 -13.34
CA ASP A 559 25.86 14.39 -13.37
C ASP A 559 26.96 15.28 -12.76
N THR A 560 26.81 16.60 -12.87
CA THR A 560 27.79 17.60 -12.43
C THR A 560 27.38 18.29 -11.12
N PRO A 561 28.35 18.74 -10.30
CA PRO A 561 28.08 19.43 -9.04
C PRO A 561 27.66 20.90 -9.26
N GLU A 562 26.52 21.15 -9.89
CA GLU A 562 26.10 22.51 -10.24
C GLU A 562 25.78 23.41 -9.03
N TYR A 563 26.07 24.71 -9.15
CA TYR A 563 25.51 25.71 -8.25
C TYR A 563 24.05 25.98 -8.63
N ILE A 564 23.16 25.85 -7.64
CA ILE A 564 21.75 26.23 -7.76
C ILE A 564 21.44 27.12 -6.54
N PRO A 565 20.90 28.34 -6.74
CA PRO A 565 20.52 29.23 -5.65
C PRO A 565 19.59 28.53 -4.65
N TYR A 566 19.90 28.64 -3.36
CA TYR A 566 19.12 28.01 -2.28
C TYR A 566 18.33 29.02 -1.45
N ASP A 567 18.56 30.30 -1.67
CA ASP A 567 17.96 31.45 -0.99
C ASP A 567 16.85 32.11 -1.82
N GLU A 568 16.79 31.82 -3.12
CA GLU A 568 15.78 32.30 -4.05
C GLU A 568 14.92 31.15 -4.59
N ASP A 569 13.81 31.49 -5.26
CA ASP A 569 12.94 30.52 -5.90
C ASP A 569 13.37 30.33 -7.35
N ILE A 570 13.61 29.08 -7.76
CA ILE A 570 13.97 28.69 -9.13
C ILE A 570 12.73 28.22 -9.89
N ASP A 571 12.72 28.42 -11.20
CA ASP A 571 11.64 27.98 -12.07
C ASP A 571 11.87 26.53 -12.54
N ILE A 572 10.81 25.74 -12.53
CA ILE A 572 10.85 24.30 -12.80
C ILE A 572 9.71 23.96 -13.76
N SER A 573 10.03 23.44 -14.95
CA SER A 573 9.05 22.94 -15.92
C SER A 573 9.12 21.42 -15.99
N ILE A 574 7.98 20.77 -15.76
CA ILE A 574 7.85 19.31 -15.80
C ILE A 574 6.69 18.88 -16.69
N LYS A 575 6.90 17.78 -17.43
CA LYS A 575 5.90 17.19 -18.32
C LYS A 575 5.77 15.69 -18.07
N TYR A 576 4.54 15.18 -18.06
CA TYR A 576 4.26 13.76 -18.05
C TYR A 576 2.97 13.45 -18.80
N LEU A 577 3.04 12.55 -19.79
CA LEU A 577 1.93 12.30 -20.73
C LEU A 577 1.49 13.60 -21.41
N HIS A 578 0.24 14.02 -21.15
CA HIS A 578 -0.35 15.26 -21.64
C HIS A 578 -0.33 16.39 -20.60
N TYR A 579 0.05 16.09 -19.35
CA TYR A 579 0.12 17.07 -18.28
C TYR A 579 1.39 17.88 -18.35
N LYS A 580 1.29 19.18 -18.07
CA LYS A 580 2.42 20.12 -17.99
C LYS A 580 2.20 21.08 -16.84
N ALA A 581 3.22 21.24 -15.99
CA ALA A 581 3.19 22.19 -14.89
C ALA A 581 4.48 23.02 -14.85
N ASN A 582 4.32 24.33 -14.63
CA ASN A 582 5.41 25.24 -14.28
C ASN A 582 5.32 25.55 -12.79
N LEU A 583 6.42 25.31 -12.08
CA LEU A 583 6.51 25.36 -10.63
C LEU A 583 7.63 26.28 -10.21
N LYS A 584 7.56 26.78 -8.98
CA LYS A 584 8.69 27.41 -8.31
C LYS A 584 9.17 26.55 -7.17
N GLY A 585 10.44 26.65 -6.80
CA GLY A 585 10.93 25.91 -5.65
C GLY A 585 12.28 26.38 -5.15
N ARG A 586 12.64 25.92 -3.96
CA ARG A 586 13.90 26.26 -3.30
C ARG A 586 14.70 25.03 -2.91
N VAL A 587 16.01 25.05 -3.14
CA VAL A 587 16.91 23.97 -2.72
C VAL A 587 16.98 23.90 -1.18
N VAL A 588 16.60 22.75 -0.63
CA VAL A 588 16.65 22.48 0.81
C VAL A 588 17.75 21.50 1.18
N HIS A 589 18.17 20.65 0.24
CA HIS A 589 19.22 19.67 0.50
C HIS A 589 19.97 19.23 -0.76
N VAL A 590 21.28 19.06 -0.66
CA VAL A 590 22.15 18.51 -1.71
C VAL A 590 23.02 17.40 -1.14
N ASP A 591 23.02 16.26 -1.81
CA ASP A 591 23.83 15.10 -1.45
C ASP A 591 24.39 14.39 -2.70
N LYS A 592 25.44 13.59 -2.52
CA LYS A 592 25.96 12.74 -3.59
C LYS A 592 25.28 11.38 -3.54
N PHE A 593 24.62 11.00 -4.63
CA PHE A 593 23.91 9.73 -4.76
C PHE A 593 24.55 8.90 -5.88
N MET A 594 25.27 7.83 -5.50
CA MET A 594 26.15 7.09 -6.42
C MET A 594 27.13 8.07 -7.08
N ASP A 595 27.17 8.11 -8.41
CA ASP A 595 28.04 9.00 -9.18
C ASP A 595 27.36 10.32 -9.58
N LYS A 596 26.10 10.55 -9.18
CA LYS A 596 25.33 11.76 -9.50
C LYS A 596 25.15 12.67 -8.28
N TRP A 597 24.79 13.91 -8.53
CA TRP A 597 24.40 14.89 -7.52
C TRP A 597 22.89 14.96 -7.40
N LYS A 598 22.38 14.73 -6.19
CA LYS A 598 20.96 14.78 -5.87
C LYS A 598 20.61 16.09 -5.19
N TYR A 599 19.75 16.87 -5.83
CA TYR A 599 19.19 18.10 -5.29
C TYR A 599 17.77 17.82 -4.81
N SER A 600 17.42 18.34 -3.64
CA SER A 600 16.08 18.26 -3.06
C SER A 600 15.53 19.67 -2.92
N ILE A 601 14.35 19.87 -3.49
CA ILE A 601 13.63 21.12 -3.60
C ILE A 601 12.34 21.03 -2.77
N LYS A 602 12.04 22.12 -2.06
CA LYS A 602 10.69 22.39 -1.56
C LYS A 602 9.95 23.21 -2.62
N LEU A 603 8.80 22.72 -3.06
CA LEU A 603 8.01 23.34 -4.12
C LEU A 603 7.03 24.36 -3.56
N ASN A 604 6.83 25.42 -4.33
CA ASN A 604 5.80 26.43 -4.19
C ASN A 604 4.95 26.40 -5.47
N HIS A 605 3.63 26.28 -5.35
CA HIS A 605 2.75 26.33 -6.52
C HIS A 605 2.58 27.78 -6.99
N VAL A 606 2.67 28.00 -8.30
CA VAL A 606 2.60 29.34 -8.90
C VAL A 606 1.18 29.73 -9.28
N SER A 607 0.45 28.83 -9.94
CA SER A 607 -0.95 29.01 -10.33
C SER A 607 -1.80 27.81 -9.92
N GLN A 608 -3.11 28.01 -9.78
CA GLN A 608 -4.06 26.93 -9.49
C GLN A 608 -4.09 25.89 -10.63
N LYS A 609 -3.90 26.32 -11.88
CA LYS A 609 -3.80 25.43 -13.04
C LYS A 609 -2.56 24.54 -12.95
N ASP A 610 -1.39 25.11 -12.66
CA ASP A 610 -0.16 24.33 -12.51
C ASP A 610 -0.23 23.37 -11.32
N LYS A 611 -0.92 23.77 -10.23
CA LYS A 611 -1.19 22.88 -9.10
C LYS A 611 -2.05 21.68 -9.52
N ASN A 612 -3.16 21.92 -10.23
CA ASN A 612 -4.06 20.87 -10.71
C ASN A 612 -3.30 19.87 -11.61
N GLU A 613 -2.55 20.37 -12.60
CA GLU A 613 -1.74 19.58 -13.54
C GLU A 613 -0.63 18.81 -12.82
N TYR A 614 0.10 19.46 -11.92
CA TYR A 614 1.18 18.80 -11.17
C TYR A 614 0.66 17.65 -10.30
N TYR A 615 -0.50 17.80 -9.69
CA TYR A 615 -1.12 16.73 -8.92
C TYR A 615 -1.42 15.51 -9.81
N GLN A 616 -1.80 15.70 -11.08
CA GLN A 616 -1.94 14.58 -12.01
C GLN A 616 -0.59 13.94 -12.36
N ILE A 617 0.48 14.73 -12.52
CA ILE A 617 1.84 14.20 -12.69
C ILE A 617 2.24 13.30 -11.51
N VAL A 618 1.81 13.65 -10.29
CA VAL A 618 2.06 12.88 -9.06
C VAL A 618 1.18 11.62 -8.97
N TYR A 619 -0.13 11.74 -9.22
CA TYR A 619 -1.11 10.70 -8.87
C TYR A 619 -1.70 9.89 -10.03
N ASP A 620 -1.68 10.38 -11.27
CA ASP A 620 -2.21 9.65 -12.44
C ASP A 620 -1.19 8.62 -12.97
N ARG A 621 -0.73 7.75 -12.06
CA ARG A 621 0.30 6.74 -12.27
C ARG A 621 0.27 5.70 -11.16
N GLY A 622 0.89 4.55 -11.41
CA GLY A 622 1.07 3.54 -10.37
C GLY A 622 2.03 4.01 -9.27
N HIS A 623 1.77 3.57 -8.03
CA HIS A 623 2.67 3.80 -6.90
C HIS A 623 3.99 3.03 -7.03
N THR A 624 5.03 3.47 -6.32
CA THR A 624 6.37 2.85 -6.36
C THR A 624 6.60 1.77 -5.32
N LEU A 625 5.59 1.45 -4.51
CA LEU A 625 5.66 0.36 -3.55
C LEU A 625 5.73 -0.99 -4.26
N SER A 626 6.30 -2.00 -3.60
CA SER A 626 6.41 -3.33 -4.20
C SER A 626 5.02 -3.88 -4.53
N THR A 627 4.88 -4.49 -5.70
CA THR A 627 3.66 -5.20 -6.13
C THR A 627 3.84 -6.71 -6.08
N LYS A 628 5.01 -7.18 -5.63
CA LYS A 628 5.34 -8.61 -5.52
C LYS A 628 6.07 -8.89 -4.22
N MET A 629 5.87 -10.09 -3.72
CA MET A 629 6.46 -10.56 -2.47
C MET A 629 7.86 -11.11 -2.70
N LYS A 630 8.81 -10.57 -1.95
CA LYS A 630 10.22 -10.98 -1.83
C LYS A 630 10.49 -11.30 -0.35
N SER A 631 10.02 -12.46 0.11
CA SER A 631 10.08 -12.81 1.54
C SER A 631 11.19 -13.82 1.84
N ASN A 632 11.99 -13.55 2.87
CA ASN A 632 12.99 -14.46 3.43
C ASN A 632 13.12 -14.19 4.93
N THR A 633 12.95 -15.23 5.75
CA THR A 633 12.87 -15.14 7.22
C THR A 633 14.09 -14.47 7.85
N ILE A 634 15.31 -14.87 7.44
CA ILE A 634 16.55 -14.32 7.99
C ILE A 634 16.73 -12.87 7.54
N LYS A 635 16.42 -12.58 6.27
CA LYS A 635 16.51 -11.21 5.74
C LYS A 635 15.57 -10.25 6.48
N GLU A 636 14.34 -10.68 6.79
CA GLU A 636 13.35 -9.86 7.48
C GLU A 636 13.76 -9.52 8.92
N ILE A 637 14.27 -10.49 9.69
CA ILE A 637 14.81 -10.24 11.03
C ILE A 637 16.01 -9.30 10.94
N LYS A 638 16.98 -9.59 10.07
CA LYS A 638 18.17 -8.76 9.88
C LYS A 638 17.81 -7.33 9.48
N LEU A 639 16.85 -7.17 8.57
CA LEU A 639 16.37 -5.87 8.09
C LEU A 639 15.77 -5.05 9.23
N ASN A 640 14.91 -5.66 10.04
CA ASN A 640 14.30 -5.01 11.20
C ASN A 640 15.34 -4.65 12.27
N THR A 641 16.26 -5.55 12.59
CA THR A 641 17.30 -5.30 13.60
C THR A 641 18.27 -4.19 13.16
N ILE A 642 18.79 -4.26 11.94
CA ILE A 642 19.79 -3.29 11.43
C ILE A 642 19.17 -1.91 11.25
N ASN A 643 17.99 -1.80 10.64
CA ASN A 643 17.44 -0.48 10.36
C ASN A 643 16.96 0.24 11.61
N ARG A 644 16.61 -0.51 12.67
CA ARG A 644 16.25 0.05 13.97
C ARG A 644 17.46 0.52 14.77
N SER A 645 18.65 -0.07 14.55
CA SER A 645 19.88 0.35 15.23
C SER A 645 20.60 1.53 14.55
N LYS A 646 20.25 1.87 13.30
CA LYS A 646 20.84 3.01 12.57
C LYS A 646 20.46 4.35 13.19
N LYS A 647 21.46 5.07 13.73
CA LYS A 647 21.32 6.49 14.11
C LYS A 647 21.10 7.34 12.86
N HIS A 648 20.00 8.09 12.80
CA HIS A 648 19.76 9.05 11.72
C HIS A 648 20.67 10.27 11.92
N ARG A 649 21.60 10.50 10.98
CA ARG A 649 22.34 11.76 10.90
C ARG A 649 21.60 12.67 9.91
N THR A 650 21.04 13.77 10.40
CA THR A 650 20.42 14.79 9.56
C THR A 650 21.51 15.70 8.98
N SER A 651 21.53 15.85 7.66
CA SER A 651 22.40 16.80 6.95
C SER A 651 21.52 17.92 6.41
N ASN A 652 21.83 19.17 6.78
CA ASN A 652 21.12 20.35 6.28
C ASN A 652 21.91 21.08 5.18
N ARG A 653 22.77 20.35 4.46
CA ARG A 653 23.64 20.93 3.44
C ARG A 653 22.81 21.32 2.21
N LYS A 654 22.91 22.57 1.76
CA LYS A 654 22.19 23.14 0.61
C LYS A 654 23.04 23.33 -0.66
N LEU A 655 24.35 23.11 -0.56
CA LEU A 655 25.31 23.21 -1.66
C LEU A 655 26.08 21.89 -1.80
N PRO A 656 26.54 21.52 -3.00
CA PRO A 656 27.30 20.28 -3.19
C PRO A 656 28.62 20.33 -2.41
N ARG A 657 28.97 19.25 -1.71
CA ARG A 657 30.29 19.12 -1.04
C ARG A 657 31.23 18.31 -1.92
N ILE A 658 31.99 19.00 -2.74
CA ILE A 658 32.89 18.44 -3.72
C ILE A 658 34.19 18.11 -3.00
N ARG A 659 34.63 16.85 -3.09
CA ARG A 659 35.97 16.46 -2.63
C ARG A 659 36.93 16.73 -3.78
N LEU A 660 37.85 17.64 -3.54
CA LEU A 660 38.88 18.01 -4.48
C LEU A 660 40.23 17.49 -3.95
N LYS A 661 41.17 17.27 -4.85
CA LYS A 661 42.58 16.94 -4.55
C LYS A 661 43.47 17.67 -5.57
N VAL A 662 43.27 18.98 -5.65
CA VAL A 662 43.96 19.86 -6.61
C VAL A 662 44.83 20.84 -5.85
N ASN A 663 46.01 21.07 -6.39
CA ASN A 663 46.93 22.09 -5.93
C ASN A 663 46.62 23.38 -6.68
N VAL A 664 46.45 24.47 -5.95
CA VAL A 664 46.14 25.79 -6.51
C VAL A 664 47.20 26.80 -6.07
N ASN A 665 47.52 27.73 -6.96
CA ASN A 665 48.46 28.81 -6.69
C ASN A 665 47.73 29.95 -5.98
N THR A 666 48.37 30.47 -4.95
CA THR A 666 47.95 31.70 -4.27
C THR A 666 48.63 32.90 -4.91
N THR A 667 48.02 34.08 -4.80
CA THR A 667 48.60 35.34 -5.32
C THR A 667 49.98 35.65 -4.73
N ASP A 668 50.29 35.09 -3.56
CA ASP A 668 51.55 35.27 -2.85
C ASP A 668 52.61 34.23 -3.28
N GLY A 669 52.32 33.42 -4.32
CA GLY A 669 53.24 32.42 -4.89
C GLY A 669 53.27 31.06 -4.17
N ASN A 670 52.48 30.86 -3.12
CA ASN A 670 52.40 29.58 -2.41
C ASN A 670 51.45 28.60 -3.10
N ILE A 671 51.72 27.31 -2.99
CA ILE A 671 50.86 26.22 -3.46
C ILE A 671 50.08 25.63 -2.28
N VAL A 672 48.75 25.57 -2.39
CA VAL A 672 47.88 24.96 -1.37
C VAL A 672 47.01 23.86 -1.96
N GLU A 673 46.81 22.77 -1.22
CA GLU A 673 45.97 21.64 -1.65
C GLU A 673 44.52 21.84 -1.18
N VAL A 674 43.57 21.87 -2.12
CA VAL A 674 42.14 21.95 -1.83
C VAL A 674 41.59 20.54 -1.59
N VAL A 675 41.00 20.31 -0.41
CA VAL A 675 40.45 19.01 0.03
C VAL A 675 38.93 18.93 -0.15
N ASN A 676 38.21 20.01 0.18
CA ASN A 676 36.77 20.11 -0.06
C ASN A 676 36.42 21.51 -0.54
N PHE A 677 35.39 21.59 -1.36
CA PHE A 677 34.80 22.83 -1.84
C PHE A 677 33.28 22.70 -1.86
N ASN A 678 32.55 23.77 -1.55
CA ASN A 678 31.09 23.79 -1.66
C ASN A 678 30.50 25.13 -2.11
N TYR A 679 31.21 25.88 -2.96
CA TYR A 679 30.89 27.24 -3.40
C TYR A 679 31.05 28.31 -2.31
N GLU A 680 30.45 28.13 -1.14
CA GLU A 680 30.57 29.11 -0.05
C GLU A 680 31.88 28.96 0.75
N TYR A 681 32.36 27.72 0.90
CA TYR A 681 33.56 27.42 1.66
C TYR A 681 34.54 26.55 0.90
N ILE A 682 35.81 26.72 1.23
CA ILE A 682 36.93 25.93 0.75
C ILE A 682 37.73 25.40 1.94
N LEU A 683 38.08 24.13 1.91
CA LEU A 683 38.87 23.46 2.94
C LEU A 683 40.23 23.12 2.36
N PHE A 684 41.28 23.73 2.90
CA PHE A 684 42.65 23.40 2.56
C PHE A 684 43.23 22.34 3.49
N LYS A 685 44.19 21.59 2.97
CA LYS A 685 44.98 20.64 3.74
C LYS A 685 46.00 21.37 4.59
N GLY A 686 46.19 20.91 5.83
CA GLY A 686 47.16 21.49 6.76
C GLY A 686 46.60 22.67 7.57
N ARG A 687 47.40 23.11 8.56
CA ARG A 687 47.14 24.32 9.35
C ARG A 687 47.76 25.51 8.64
N LEU A 688 46.92 26.42 8.16
CA LEU A 688 47.34 27.65 7.50
C LEU A 688 47.09 28.81 8.46
N ASP A 689 48.10 29.61 8.73
CA ASP A 689 48.01 30.71 9.71
C ASP A 689 47.46 32.01 9.11
N ASN A 690 47.53 32.16 7.80
CA ASN A 690 47.07 33.34 7.07
C ASN A 690 45.58 33.63 7.34
N LYS A 691 45.24 34.89 7.61
CA LYS A 691 43.83 35.29 7.78
C LYS A 691 43.07 35.26 6.46
N ASN A 692 43.73 35.67 5.38
CA ASN A 692 43.18 35.70 4.03
C ASN A 692 44.12 34.94 3.09
N ILE A 693 43.54 34.21 2.15
CA ILE A 693 44.26 33.55 1.05
C ILE A 693 43.51 33.89 -0.23
N ASN A 694 44.21 34.41 -1.23
CA ASN A 694 43.64 34.67 -2.55
C ASN A 694 44.14 33.61 -3.53
N ILE A 695 43.22 32.94 -4.23
CA ILE A 695 43.54 31.93 -5.23
C ILE A 695 43.36 32.55 -6.60
N GLU A 696 44.41 32.53 -7.41
CA GLU A 696 44.36 32.98 -8.80
C GLU A 696 43.90 31.81 -9.68
N LEU A 697 42.77 31.98 -10.36
CA LEU A 697 42.22 30.95 -11.24
C LEU A 697 42.52 31.26 -12.73
N ARG A 698 42.50 32.55 -13.09
CA ARG A 698 42.84 33.13 -14.40
C ARG A 698 42.97 34.66 -14.24
N ASP A 699 43.48 35.36 -15.25
CA ASP A 699 43.89 36.78 -15.21
C ASP A 699 42.82 37.75 -14.66
N ASP A 700 41.54 37.39 -14.74
CA ASP A 700 40.39 38.18 -14.30
C ASP A 700 39.57 37.57 -13.14
N LEU A 701 39.92 36.37 -12.65
CA LEU A 701 39.13 35.65 -11.65
C LEU A 701 39.97 35.18 -10.45
N VAL A 702 39.74 35.84 -9.31
CA VAL A 702 40.45 35.57 -8.04
C VAL A 702 39.46 35.18 -6.94
N LEU A 703 39.66 34.02 -6.30
CA LEU A 703 38.89 33.62 -5.12
C LEU A 703 39.52 34.21 -3.86
N ARG A 704 38.87 35.22 -3.29
CA ARG A 704 39.28 35.80 -2.01
C ARG A 704 38.72 34.95 -0.86
N CYS A 705 39.59 34.29 -0.11
CA CYS A 705 39.19 33.35 0.94
C CYS A 705 39.53 33.90 2.33
N ILE A 706 38.54 33.96 3.24
CA ILE A 706 38.67 34.48 4.61
C ILE A 706 38.58 33.31 5.60
N LYS A 707 39.56 33.18 6.50
CA LYS A 707 39.64 32.07 7.46
C LYS A 707 38.44 32.05 8.40
N CYS A 708 37.90 30.86 8.66
CA CYS A 708 36.77 30.68 9.60
C CYS A 708 37.26 30.41 11.02
N ASP A 709 36.63 31.05 12.03
CA ASP A 709 36.98 30.86 13.45
C ASP A 709 36.56 29.50 14.03
N LYS A 710 35.64 28.79 13.36
CA LYS A 710 35.11 27.52 13.84
C LYS A 710 36.06 26.37 13.53
N SER A 711 36.67 25.83 14.61
CA SER A 711 37.37 24.54 14.72
C SER A 711 37.15 23.60 13.53
N THR A 712 38.14 23.54 12.65
CA THR A 712 38.28 22.43 11.70
C THR A 712 39.00 21.26 12.35
N ALA A 713 38.71 20.06 11.85
CA ALA A 713 39.37 18.82 12.23
C ALA A 713 40.89 19.01 12.36
N LYS A 714 41.54 18.28 13.29
CA LYS A 714 42.90 18.49 13.82
C LYS A 714 44.01 18.91 12.81
N ASP A 715 43.82 18.64 11.51
CA ASP A 715 44.83 18.75 10.44
C ASP A 715 44.43 19.58 9.19
N ASN A 716 43.27 20.27 9.13
CA ASN A 716 42.84 21.06 7.95
C ASN A 716 42.35 22.48 8.35
N THR A 717 42.31 23.42 7.40
CA THR A 717 41.85 24.82 7.64
C THR A 717 40.71 25.21 6.70
N LEU A 718 39.59 25.73 7.24
CA LEU A 718 38.40 26.15 6.49
C LEU A 718 38.43 27.66 6.25
N TYR A 719 38.15 28.05 5.01
CA TYR A 719 37.96 29.43 4.61
C TYR A 719 36.59 29.61 3.97
N LYS A 720 36.00 30.79 4.15
CA LYS A 720 34.80 31.25 3.45
C LYS A 720 35.23 32.08 2.25
N ILE A 721 34.58 31.90 1.12
CA ILE A 721 34.85 32.68 -0.09
C ILE A 721 34.07 33.99 -0.01
N ASP A 722 34.78 35.10 -0.19
CA ASP A 722 34.18 36.43 -0.33
C ASP A 722 33.51 36.56 -1.70
N ASP A 723 32.38 37.27 -1.75
CA ASP A 723 31.52 37.39 -2.94
C ASP A 723 31.21 36.05 -3.67
N TRP A 724 31.10 34.95 -2.90
CA TRP A 724 30.93 33.61 -3.46
C TRP A 724 29.71 33.46 -4.39
N LYS A 725 28.66 34.29 -4.23
CA LYS A 725 27.45 34.24 -5.06
C LYS A 725 27.72 34.66 -6.50
N ASN A 726 28.38 35.80 -6.70
CA ASN A 726 28.70 36.29 -8.05
C ASN A 726 29.64 35.31 -8.75
N ILE A 727 30.67 34.84 -8.03
CA ILE A 727 31.61 33.84 -8.52
C ILE A 727 30.91 32.53 -8.90
N SER A 728 29.90 32.11 -8.13
CA SER A 728 29.16 30.87 -8.42
C SER A 728 28.28 30.96 -9.68
N ASN A 729 27.92 32.17 -10.11
CA ASN A 729 27.18 32.42 -11.35
C ASN A 729 28.09 32.54 -12.58
N ASP A 730 29.40 32.77 -12.38
CA ASP A 730 30.36 32.91 -13.47
C ASP A 730 30.51 31.61 -14.28
N GLU A 731 30.39 31.74 -15.60
CA GLU A 731 30.45 30.59 -16.51
C GLU A 731 31.84 29.98 -16.58
N GLY A 732 32.86 30.84 -16.62
CA GLY A 732 34.23 30.40 -16.56
C GLY A 732 34.47 29.60 -15.28
N PHE A 733 34.05 30.10 -14.11
CA PHE A 733 34.37 29.47 -12.82
C PHE A 733 33.83 28.05 -12.76
N ARG A 734 32.62 27.86 -13.32
CA ARG A 734 32.02 26.55 -13.47
C ARG A 734 32.89 25.61 -14.29
N GLU A 735 33.45 26.02 -15.43
CA GLU A 735 34.32 25.18 -16.25
C GLU A 735 35.57 24.71 -15.49
N ILE A 736 36.21 25.62 -14.75
CA ILE A 736 37.36 25.29 -13.90
C ILE A 736 36.96 24.28 -12.84
N LEU A 737 35.83 24.49 -12.16
CA LEU A 737 35.35 23.59 -11.13
C LEU A 737 35.02 22.20 -11.68
N LEU A 738 34.42 22.12 -12.87
CA LEU A 738 34.10 20.84 -13.52
C LEU A 738 35.37 20.11 -13.97
N SER A 739 36.40 20.82 -14.42
CA SER A 739 37.74 20.28 -14.65
C SER A 739 38.35 19.72 -13.37
N TRP A 740 38.33 20.49 -12.27
CA TRP A 740 38.82 20.04 -10.96
C TRP A 740 38.05 18.83 -10.40
N ALA A 741 36.75 18.75 -10.68
CA ALA A 741 35.90 17.64 -10.27
C ALA A 741 36.05 16.39 -11.17
N GLY A 742 36.86 16.45 -12.25
CA GLY A 742 37.06 15.37 -13.20
C GLY A 742 35.82 15.05 -14.06
N SER A 743 34.93 16.03 -14.25
CA SER A 743 33.64 15.87 -14.94
C SER A 743 33.67 16.25 -16.42
N ILE A 744 34.76 16.87 -16.88
CA ILE A 744 35.05 17.11 -18.30
C ILE A 744 36.20 16.16 -18.65
N GLU A 745 35.90 15.04 -19.30
CA GLU A 745 36.94 14.31 -20.03
C GLU A 745 37.45 15.24 -21.13
N ASN A 746 38.73 15.59 -21.07
CA ASN A 746 39.49 16.28 -22.10
C ASN A 746 39.05 15.80 -23.50
N LYS A 747 38.26 16.61 -24.19
CA LYS A 747 38.15 16.57 -25.64
C LYS A 747 38.72 17.88 -26.16
N GLU A 748 39.93 17.73 -26.68
CA GLU A 748 40.62 18.60 -27.63
C GLU A 748 41.17 19.92 -27.06
N GLU A 749 42.48 20.06 -27.24
CA GLU A 749 43.14 21.34 -27.49
C GLU A 749 43.34 22.30 -26.30
N LEU A 750 44.28 21.94 -25.43
CA LEU A 750 45.42 22.84 -25.17
C LEU A 750 46.30 22.86 -26.45
N ALA A 751 45.78 23.47 -27.51
CA ALA A 751 46.57 23.93 -28.64
C ALA A 751 46.99 25.36 -28.30
N ASN A 752 48.24 25.50 -27.86
CA ASN A 752 48.99 26.75 -27.82
C ASN A 752 48.41 27.91 -26.98
N ALA A 753 48.74 27.94 -25.69
CA ALA A 753 49.20 29.15 -24.98
C ALA A 753 49.89 28.75 -23.68
#